data_AF-A0A5C5ZI36-F1
#
_entry.id   AF-A0A5C5ZI36-F1
#
_cell.length_a   1.000
_cell.length_b   1.000
_cell.length_c   1.000
_cell.angle_alpha   90.00
_cell.angle_beta   90.00
_cell.angle_gamma   90.00
#
_symmetry.space_group_name_H-M   'P 1'
#
loop_
_entity.id
_entity.type
_entity.pdbx_description
1 polymer ?
#
loop_
_entity_poly.entity_id
_entity_poly.type
_entity_poly.pdbx_seq_one_letter_code
_entity_poly.pdbx_strand_id
1 'polypeptide(L)'
;MKNALIATLAFLVTSLAATPFCHADDAPPNIVLIFADDLGYGDVGCYGATKVKTPNIDRLAKEGRRFTDAHSASAVCTPSRYALLTGEYPFRQGIWGPCHPNSKLLVDTDKLTIAKLLKKKGYDTSCFGKWHLGFGKERNDWKEPLRPGPQDLGFDYYYGVPVVNSAPPYVYVENDRIVGMTSDDPLVYLEPDARENVTPITPLETKHGNRVPNWFGGAAESHKLYNDFTLGLTLAEKATRWIDQRGDAPFFLYLATTQIHHPFTPAPRFQGTSQCGLYGDFIHELDWIVGEVMRALEAKGVADDTLVIFTSDNGGMFNENGQDAFNNYGHEQNGDLLGFKFGAWEGGHRIPFIARWPGRIEPGSTSTQLICNVDLLASLASLTGQPLDEKQQVDSVNVLPALVGEPESALREHLILAPARGSHLSVRKGKWMLIDAQGSGGFGGTKPGGHGFAGPAAASYIGRRNSDIVNGNIRPGAPPAQLYDLQADVNETKNLYDEYPDVVKELRTILQDARSSIMKKTGAVATRNDAPKIPATPGDRSVSFDFESGKLEPWKVVEGEFGHLIGSRDSFFGNGQEYNKQGKHYLTTLEGSADAERGMDSQTGVIVSPLFVPEGGTMTFRVGGGSGDSTYAALCTADGKEVQFVRGVNDQAMQNAEWDLKPYVGQKMFIKVVDASTIGWGHVTVDDFQFDAKVLTDYPDLLKTK
;
A
#
# COMPACT_ATOMS: atom_id res chain seq x y z
N MET A 1 -35.71 36.91 80.13
CA MET A 1 -35.63 35.56 80.73
C MET A 1 -36.79 34.73 80.22
N LYS A 2 -36.50 33.55 79.63
CA LYS A 2 -37.39 32.40 79.34
C LYS A 2 -38.56 32.64 78.37
N ASN A 3 -38.93 31.83 77.38
CA ASN A 3 -38.53 30.54 76.78
C ASN A 3 -39.19 30.54 75.38
N ALA A 4 -38.46 30.30 74.28
CA ALA A 4 -38.42 29.04 73.52
C ALA A 4 -39.77 28.45 73.08
N LEU A 5 -40.14 28.66 71.80
CA LEU A 5 -40.79 27.66 70.93
C LEU A 5 -40.69 28.15 69.46
N ILE A 6 -39.87 27.50 68.64
CA ILE A 6 -39.83 27.70 67.18
C ILE A 6 -40.31 26.40 66.54
N ALA A 7 -41.36 26.49 65.73
CA ALA A 7 -41.92 25.40 64.97
C ALA A 7 -41.00 25.04 63.79
N THR A 8 -40.64 23.76 63.71
CA THR A 8 -39.85 23.17 62.63
C THR A 8 -40.77 22.69 61.52
N LEU A 9 -40.65 23.27 60.32
CA LEU A 9 -41.24 22.74 59.09
C LEU A 9 -40.22 21.78 58.45
N ALA A 10 -40.51 20.49 58.48
CA ALA A 10 -39.68 19.46 57.85
C ALA A 10 -40.02 19.39 56.35
N PHE A 11 -39.07 19.77 55.49
CA PHE A 11 -39.09 19.42 54.07
C PHE A 11 -38.14 18.24 53.85
N LEU A 12 -38.70 17.15 53.36
CA LEU A 12 -38.05 15.88 53.09
C LEU A 12 -37.13 16.05 51.86
N VAL A 13 -35.81 16.08 52.07
CA VAL A 13 -34.82 15.95 50.99
C VAL A 13 -34.44 14.47 50.89
N THR A 14 -35.05 13.75 49.96
CA THR A 14 -34.57 12.43 49.53
C THR A 14 -33.32 12.64 48.69
N SER A 15 -32.14 12.44 49.29
CA SER A 15 -30.89 12.31 48.54
C SER A 15 -30.94 11.00 47.75
N LEU A 16 -31.09 11.07 46.43
CA LEU A 16 -30.66 10.00 45.53
C LEU A 16 -29.14 9.90 45.65
N ALA A 17 -28.67 8.97 46.48
CA ALA A 17 -27.30 8.48 46.38
C ALA A 17 -27.23 7.67 45.08
N ALA A 18 -26.59 8.24 44.06
CA ALA A 18 -26.17 7.51 42.88
C ALA A 18 -25.23 6.40 43.34
N THR A 19 -25.71 5.16 43.35
CA THR A 19 -24.85 3.99 43.43
C THR A 19 -23.98 3.96 42.17
N PRO A 20 -22.64 3.97 42.29
CA PRO A 20 -21.79 3.72 41.15
C PRO A 20 -21.96 2.25 40.76
N PHE A 21 -22.52 2.00 39.58
CA PHE A 21 -22.34 0.71 38.92
C PHE A 21 -20.86 0.62 38.51
N CYS A 22 -20.02 0.19 39.44
CA CYS A 22 -18.74 -0.42 39.10
C CYS A 22 -19.05 -1.82 38.56
N HIS A 23 -19.21 -1.96 37.25
CA HIS A 23 -18.95 -3.25 36.61
C HIS A 23 -17.43 -3.40 36.51
N ALA A 24 -16.85 -4.04 37.52
CA ALA A 24 -15.63 -4.81 37.34
C ALA A 24 -16.04 -6.18 36.78
N ASP A 25 -15.26 -6.69 35.82
CA ASP A 25 -15.28 -8.08 35.30
C ASP A 25 -16.31 -8.47 34.21
N ASP A 26 -16.59 -7.62 33.21
CA ASP A 26 -17.09 -8.16 31.93
C ASP A 26 -15.88 -8.70 31.15
N ALA A 27 -15.85 -10.01 30.88
CA ALA A 27 -14.86 -10.62 30.00
C ALA A 27 -14.84 -9.87 28.64
N PRO A 28 -13.67 -9.66 28.02
CA PRO A 28 -13.61 -8.94 26.76
C PRO A 28 -14.32 -9.78 25.66
N PRO A 29 -15.07 -9.16 24.74
CA PRO A 29 -15.92 -9.89 23.80
C PRO A 29 -15.06 -10.68 22.81
N ASN A 30 -15.65 -11.68 22.17
CA ASN A 30 -15.08 -12.24 20.95
C ASN A 30 -15.08 -11.17 19.85
N ILE A 31 -14.12 -11.25 18.93
CA ILE A 31 -14.00 -10.31 17.81
C ILE A 31 -13.97 -11.11 16.51
N VAL A 32 -14.90 -10.79 15.61
CA VAL A 32 -14.95 -11.36 14.26
C VAL A 32 -14.86 -10.22 13.26
N LEU A 33 -13.78 -10.21 12.47
CA LEU A 33 -13.58 -9.27 11.38
C LEU A 33 -13.70 -10.02 10.05
N ILE A 34 -14.79 -9.77 9.33
CA ILE A 34 -15.01 -10.25 7.96
C ILE A 34 -14.55 -9.15 7.00
N PHE A 35 -13.55 -9.46 6.20
CA PHE A 35 -12.83 -8.52 5.34
C PHE A 35 -12.91 -8.97 3.88
N ALA A 36 -13.88 -8.42 3.16
CA ALA A 36 -14.12 -8.71 1.75
C ALA A 36 -13.02 -8.15 0.84
N ASP A 37 -12.96 -8.65 -0.39
CA ASP A 37 -11.95 -8.31 -1.39
C ASP A 37 -12.65 -7.71 -2.62
N ASP A 38 -12.38 -6.44 -2.92
CA ASP A 38 -12.99 -5.67 -4.02
C ASP A 38 -14.52 -5.47 -3.93
N LEU A 39 -15.11 -5.59 -2.74
CA LEU A 39 -16.52 -5.28 -2.54
C LEU A 39 -16.73 -3.75 -2.50
N GLY A 40 -17.43 -3.23 -3.49
CA GLY A 40 -17.76 -1.83 -3.63
C GLY A 40 -18.87 -1.36 -2.68
N TYR A 41 -18.95 -0.04 -2.51
CA TYR A 41 -19.93 0.59 -1.61
C TYR A 41 -21.37 0.26 -1.97
N GLY A 42 -21.68 0.08 -3.25
CA GLY A 42 -23.03 -0.20 -3.78
C GLY A 42 -23.34 -1.68 -3.98
N ASP A 43 -22.50 -2.59 -3.51
CA ASP A 43 -22.64 -4.03 -3.80
C ASP A 43 -23.59 -4.79 -2.87
N VAL A 44 -24.01 -4.21 -1.74
CA VAL A 44 -24.87 -4.91 -0.77
C VAL A 44 -26.21 -4.20 -0.59
N GLY A 45 -27.27 -4.97 -0.29
CA GLY A 45 -28.66 -4.50 -0.23
C GLY A 45 -28.86 -3.33 0.73
N CYS A 46 -28.28 -3.44 1.93
CA CYS A 46 -28.29 -2.37 2.93
C CYS A 46 -27.51 -1.11 2.53
N TYR A 47 -26.81 -1.09 1.40
CA TYR A 47 -26.21 0.12 0.80
C TYR A 47 -26.85 0.54 -0.53
N GLY A 48 -27.93 -0.13 -0.95
CA GLY A 48 -28.74 0.26 -2.11
C GLY A 48 -28.65 -0.70 -3.30
N ALA A 49 -27.92 -1.82 -3.20
CA ALA A 49 -27.89 -2.81 -4.27
C ALA A 49 -29.29 -3.40 -4.53
N THR A 50 -29.68 -3.48 -5.80
CA THR A 50 -31.01 -4.02 -6.20
C THR A 50 -30.92 -5.30 -7.03
N LYS A 51 -29.74 -5.63 -7.55
CA LYS A 51 -29.50 -6.79 -8.44
C LYS A 51 -28.98 -8.03 -7.72
N VAL A 52 -28.67 -7.89 -6.44
CA VAL A 52 -28.24 -8.95 -5.54
C VAL A 52 -29.10 -8.92 -4.28
N LYS A 53 -29.15 -10.04 -3.58
CA LYS A 53 -29.82 -10.19 -2.28
C LYS A 53 -28.78 -10.62 -1.26
N THR A 54 -28.56 -9.77 -0.27
CA THR A 54 -27.58 -9.99 0.80
C THR A 54 -28.25 -10.08 2.17
N PRO A 55 -29.19 -11.03 2.39
CA PRO A 55 -30.01 -11.05 3.60
C PRO A 55 -29.21 -11.22 4.90
N ASN A 56 -28.05 -11.88 4.89
CA ASN A 56 -27.24 -12.05 6.09
C ASN A 56 -26.47 -10.76 6.42
N ILE A 57 -25.89 -10.11 5.42
CA ILE A 57 -25.22 -8.80 5.58
C ILE A 57 -26.25 -7.72 5.96
N ASP A 58 -27.43 -7.72 5.33
CA ASP A 58 -28.51 -6.78 5.65
C ASP A 58 -29.03 -7.01 7.08
N ARG A 59 -29.06 -8.27 7.54
CA ARG A 59 -29.36 -8.61 8.94
C ARG A 59 -28.29 -8.06 9.89
N LEU A 60 -27.00 -8.14 9.56
CA LEU A 60 -25.94 -7.50 10.37
C LEU A 60 -26.17 -6.00 10.51
N ALA A 61 -26.53 -5.31 9.42
CA ALA A 61 -26.83 -3.87 9.46
C ALA A 61 -28.06 -3.56 10.32
N LYS A 62 -29.12 -4.39 10.21
CA LYS A 62 -30.35 -4.24 11.00
C LYS A 62 -30.14 -4.52 12.49
N GLU A 63 -29.26 -5.45 12.84
CA GLU A 63 -28.96 -5.81 14.23
C GLU A 63 -27.82 -4.99 14.84
N GLY A 64 -27.12 -4.20 14.02
CA GLY A 64 -25.98 -3.39 14.42
C GLY A 64 -26.07 -1.98 13.89
N ARG A 65 -24.92 -1.42 13.53
CA ARG A 65 -24.73 -0.06 13.02
C ARG A 65 -24.06 -0.10 11.65
N ARG A 66 -24.62 0.64 10.70
CA ARG A 66 -24.06 0.84 9.35
C ARG A 66 -23.34 2.18 9.28
N PHE A 67 -22.18 2.24 8.63
CA PHE A 67 -21.41 3.48 8.47
C PHE A 67 -21.44 3.97 7.03
N THR A 68 -21.75 5.24 6.82
CA THR A 68 -21.85 5.83 5.46
C THR A 68 -20.60 6.59 5.03
N ASP A 69 -19.68 6.88 5.95
CA ASP A 69 -18.41 7.59 5.72
C ASP A 69 -17.21 6.76 6.19
N ALA A 70 -17.18 5.49 5.76
CA ALA A 70 -16.13 4.54 6.09
C ALA A 70 -15.21 4.30 4.88
N HIS A 71 -13.90 4.30 5.14
CA HIS A 71 -12.89 4.21 4.08
C HIS A 71 -11.81 3.15 4.35
N SER A 72 -11.22 2.63 3.28
CA SER A 72 -9.93 1.95 3.34
C SER A 72 -8.80 2.96 3.26
N ALA A 73 -7.70 2.70 3.97
CA ALA A 73 -6.51 3.55 3.93
C ALA A 73 -5.84 3.61 2.55
N SER A 74 -6.11 2.60 1.71
CA SER A 74 -5.68 2.55 0.32
C SER A 74 -6.79 2.04 -0.59
N ALA A 75 -6.71 2.38 -1.86
CA ALA A 75 -7.60 1.84 -2.89
C ALA A 75 -7.09 0.48 -3.44
N VAL A 76 -6.18 -0.19 -2.73
CA VAL A 76 -5.53 -1.44 -3.17
C VAL A 76 -5.39 -2.42 -2.00
N CYS A 77 -5.61 -3.71 -2.28
CA CYS A 77 -5.62 -4.81 -1.31
C CYS A 77 -4.42 -4.89 -0.33
N THR A 78 -3.18 -5.13 -0.80
CA THR A 78 -1.98 -5.24 0.05
C THR A 78 -1.79 -4.05 0.98
N PRO A 79 -1.75 -2.79 0.49
CA PRO A 79 -1.60 -1.62 1.36
C PRO A 79 -2.78 -1.43 2.33
N SER A 80 -4.02 -1.76 1.96
CA SER A 80 -5.15 -1.73 2.89
C SER A 80 -5.05 -2.77 4.01
N ARG A 81 -4.61 -3.99 3.68
CA ARG A 81 -4.37 -5.07 4.67
C ARG A 81 -3.24 -4.73 5.62
N TYR A 82 -2.19 -4.10 5.09
CA TYR A 82 -1.10 -3.55 5.89
C TYR A 82 -1.63 -2.52 6.90
N ALA A 83 -2.40 -1.54 6.43
CA ALA A 83 -2.93 -0.47 7.28
C ALA A 83 -3.87 -1.00 8.36
N LEU A 84 -4.78 -1.89 7.98
CA LEU A 84 -5.69 -2.58 8.90
C LEU A 84 -4.92 -3.25 10.04
N LEU A 85 -3.98 -4.13 9.72
CA LEU A 85 -3.32 -4.96 10.73
C LEU A 85 -2.33 -4.17 11.59
N THR A 86 -1.74 -3.11 11.06
CA THR A 86 -0.63 -2.38 11.71
C THR A 86 -1.01 -1.03 12.29
N GLY A 87 -2.18 -0.49 11.94
CA GLY A 87 -2.59 0.86 12.30
C GLY A 87 -1.68 1.96 11.72
N GLU A 88 -0.88 1.67 10.69
CA GLU A 88 0.00 2.64 10.02
C GLU A 88 -0.38 2.78 8.55
N TYR A 89 -0.40 4.01 8.02
CA TYR A 89 -0.63 4.23 6.60
C TYR A 89 0.46 3.56 5.74
N PRO A 90 0.08 2.89 4.64
CA PRO A 90 0.99 2.04 3.88
C PRO A 90 2.04 2.84 3.09
N PHE A 91 1.72 4.08 2.71
CA PHE A 91 2.65 4.96 2.01
C PHE A 91 3.90 5.29 2.84
N ARG A 92 3.83 5.19 4.18
CA ARG A 92 4.99 5.40 5.08
C ARG A 92 6.06 4.31 4.92
N GLN A 93 5.68 3.16 4.35
CA GLN A 93 6.60 2.08 3.96
C GLN A 93 6.79 1.98 2.44
N GLY A 94 6.29 2.95 1.66
CA GLY A 94 6.34 2.89 0.20
C GLY A 94 5.47 1.77 -0.41
N ILE A 95 4.48 1.27 0.32
CA ILE A 95 3.59 0.21 -0.16
C ILE A 95 2.42 0.88 -0.90
N TRP A 96 2.45 0.86 -2.23
CA TRP A 96 1.44 1.49 -3.09
C TRP A 96 0.60 0.50 -3.89
N GLY A 97 1.09 -0.73 -4.07
CA GLY A 97 0.49 -1.73 -4.95
C GLY A 97 0.38 -3.11 -4.32
N PRO A 98 -0.21 -4.08 -5.03
CA PRO A 98 -0.25 -5.47 -4.59
C PRO A 98 1.17 -6.06 -4.51
N CYS A 99 1.43 -6.88 -3.50
CA CYS A 99 2.73 -7.54 -3.38
C CYS A 99 2.88 -8.69 -4.38
N HIS A 100 4.09 -8.91 -4.88
CA HIS A 100 4.40 -10.06 -5.74
C HIS A 100 4.39 -11.36 -4.92
N PRO A 101 4.11 -12.54 -5.52
CA PRO A 101 4.19 -13.83 -4.82
C PRO A 101 5.52 -14.07 -4.08
N ASN A 102 6.63 -13.56 -4.63
CA ASN A 102 7.97 -13.67 -4.03
C ASN A 102 8.34 -12.52 -3.08
N SER A 103 7.44 -11.58 -2.81
CA SER A 103 7.72 -10.50 -1.86
C SER A 103 8.01 -11.05 -0.47
N LYS A 104 9.03 -10.47 0.20
CA LYS A 104 9.23 -10.66 1.64
C LYS A 104 7.98 -10.27 2.43
N LEU A 105 7.91 -10.71 3.68
CA LEU A 105 6.91 -10.20 4.61
C LEU A 105 7.03 -8.67 4.70
N LEU A 106 5.97 -7.96 4.34
CA LEU A 106 5.96 -6.49 4.27
C LEU A 106 5.81 -5.82 5.63
N VAL A 107 5.33 -6.57 6.63
CA VAL A 107 5.17 -6.09 7.99
C VAL A 107 6.38 -6.53 8.81
N ASP A 108 7.08 -5.56 9.38
CA ASP A 108 8.15 -5.82 10.36
C ASP A 108 7.61 -6.66 11.53
N THR A 109 8.30 -7.75 11.84
CA THR A 109 7.92 -8.66 12.93
C THR A 109 8.05 -8.05 14.32
N ASP A 110 8.71 -6.91 14.48
CA ASP A 110 8.73 -6.18 15.75
C ASP A 110 7.55 -5.22 15.90
N LYS A 111 6.85 -4.94 14.80
CA LYS A 111 5.69 -4.05 14.83
C LYS A 111 4.52 -4.68 15.57
N LEU A 112 3.83 -3.87 16.39
CA LEU A 112 2.56 -4.22 16.98
C LEU A 112 1.50 -4.34 15.89
N THR A 113 0.80 -5.47 15.87
CA THR A 113 -0.34 -5.74 14.99
C THR A 113 -1.59 -5.96 15.82
N ILE A 114 -2.78 -5.91 15.20
CA ILE A 114 -4.04 -6.26 15.88
C ILE A 114 -3.95 -7.63 16.54
N ALA A 115 -3.41 -8.64 15.85
CA ALA A 115 -3.30 -9.99 16.41
C ALA A 115 -2.34 -10.03 17.61
N LYS A 116 -1.17 -9.39 17.55
CA LYS A 116 -0.25 -9.28 18.71
C LYS A 116 -0.88 -8.54 19.88
N LEU A 117 -1.61 -7.47 19.60
CA LEU A 117 -2.34 -6.68 20.59
C LEU A 117 -3.37 -7.55 21.32
N LEU A 118 -4.23 -8.27 20.59
CA LEU A 118 -5.27 -9.11 21.18
C LEU A 118 -4.68 -10.31 21.91
N LYS A 119 -3.62 -10.92 21.37
CA LYS A 119 -2.90 -12.03 22.01
C LYS A 119 -2.34 -11.65 23.38
N LYS A 120 -1.88 -10.41 23.58
CA LYS A 120 -1.46 -9.90 24.92
C LYS A 120 -2.60 -9.90 25.95
N LYS A 121 -3.85 -9.94 25.51
CA LYS A 121 -5.05 -10.01 26.36
C LYS A 121 -5.68 -11.40 26.40
N GLY A 122 -4.93 -12.43 26.01
CA GLY A 122 -5.36 -13.82 26.13
C GLY A 122 -6.35 -14.26 25.03
N TYR A 123 -6.41 -13.52 23.92
CA TYR A 123 -7.19 -13.96 22.77
C TYR A 123 -6.52 -15.11 22.03
N ASP A 124 -7.31 -16.12 21.67
CA ASP A 124 -6.96 -17.04 20.58
C ASP A 124 -7.10 -16.31 19.24
N THR A 125 -6.03 -16.20 18.46
CA THR A 125 -6.05 -15.40 17.22
C THR A 125 -5.96 -16.28 15.97
N SER A 126 -6.82 -16.03 14.98
CA SER A 126 -6.78 -16.73 13.70
C SER A 126 -6.92 -15.80 12.49
N CYS A 127 -6.30 -16.22 11.38
CA CYS A 127 -6.45 -15.63 10.07
C CYS A 127 -6.94 -16.70 9.08
N PHE A 128 -8.07 -16.45 8.42
CA PHE A 128 -8.58 -17.31 7.36
C PHE A 128 -8.67 -16.56 6.04
N GLY A 129 -8.25 -17.19 4.95
CA GLY A 129 -8.38 -16.67 3.60
C GLY A 129 -7.15 -15.89 3.11
N LYS A 130 -7.37 -14.75 2.45
CA LYS A 130 -6.35 -14.02 1.70
C LYS A 130 -5.36 -13.30 2.61
N TRP A 131 -4.08 -13.69 2.53
CA TRP A 131 -3.00 -13.04 3.27
C TRP A 131 -2.46 -11.78 2.59
N HIS A 132 -1.81 -11.95 1.42
CA HIS A 132 -1.35 -10.87 0.54
C HIS A 132 -0.40 -9.82 1.17
N LEU A 133 0.42 -10.24 2.13
CA LEU A 133 1.45 -9.41 2.79
C LEU A 133 2.87 -10.00 2.68
N GLY A 134 3.05 -11.05 1.87
CA GLY A 134 4.34 -11.72 1.67
C GLY A 134 4.73 -12.67 2.80
N PHE A 135 5.87 -13.35 2.60
CA PHE A 135 6.49 -14.29 3.53
C PHE A 135 8.02 -14.16 3.45
N GLY A 136 8.75 -14.58 4.47
CA GLY A 136 10.22 -14.57 4.43
C GLY A 136 10.82 -13.19 4.76
N LYS A 137 12.14 -13.16 5.03
CA LYS A 137 12.84 -11.95 5.50
C LYS A 137 13.31 -11.06 4.35
N GLU A 138 13.99 -11.64 3.37
CA GLU A 138 14.53 -10.91 2.21
C GLU A 138 13.67 -11.13 0.95
N ARG A 139 13.15 -12.36 0.79
CA ARG A 139 12.29 -12.79 -0.31
C ARG A 139 11.47 -13.99 0.17
N ASN A 140 10.30 -14.21 -0.44
CA ASN A 140 9.60 -15.49 -0.38
C ASN A 140 10.15 -16.42 -1.49
N ASP A 141 10.92 -17.42 -1.09
CA ASP A 141 11.44 -18.48 -1.97
C ASP A 141 10.59 -19.76 -1.91
N TRP A 142 9.45 -19.70 -1.23
CA TRP A 142 8.48 -20.79 -1.09
C TRP A 142 9.04 -22.05 -0.40
N LYS A 143 10.19 -21.94 0.29
CA LYS A 143 10.70 -23.01 1.14
C LYS A 143 10.02 -22.99 2.49
N GLU A 144 9.56 -24.14 2.92
CA GLU A 144 8.96 -24.28 4.23
C GLU A 144 10.00 -24.43 5.35
N PRO A 145 9.71 -23.95 6.58
CA PRO A 145 8.50 -23.22 6.96
C PRO A 145 8.46 -21.83 6.30
N LEU A 146 7.28 -21.41 5.83
CA LEU A 146 7.04 -20.09 5.24
C LEU A 146 7.09 -19.01 6.31
N ARG A 147 8.30 -18.67 6.77
CA ARG A 147 8.52 -17.72 7.86
C ARG A 147 9.62 -16.70 7.57
N PRO A 148 9.48 -15.45 8.07
CA PRO A 148 8.35 -14.96 8.84
C PRO A 148 7.05 -14.85 8.03
N GLY A 149 5.90 -15.01 8.70
CA GLY A 149 4.56 -15.01 8.12
C GLY A 149 3.47 -14.59 9.12
N PRO A 150 2.19 -14.98 8.92
CA PRO A 150 1.08 -14.62 9.81
C PRO A 150 1.34 -14.92 11.29
N GLN A 151 1.98 -16.05 11.59
CA GLN A 151 2.26 -16.44 12.98
C GLN A 151 3.28 -15.52 13.66
N ASP A 152 4.22 -14.97 12.91
CA ASP A 152 5.18 -13.97 13.39
C ASP A 152 4.54 -12.59 13.58
N LEU A 153 3.32 -12.41 13.06
CA LEU A 153 2.48 -11.23 13.24
C LEU A 153 1.37 -11.44 14.28
N GLY A 154 1.47 -12.49 15.09
CA GLY A 154 0.64 -12.69 16.29
C GLY A 154 -0.59 -13.55 16.10
N PHE A 155 -0.81 -14.13 14.91
CA PHE A 155 -1.84 -15.14 14.69
C PHE A 155 -1.41 -16.50 15.26
N ASP A 156 -2.24 -17.17 16.04
CA ASP A 156 -1.97 -18.54 16.50
C ASP A 156 -2.17 -19.54 15.36
N TYR A 157 -3.17 -19.29 14.52
CA TYR A 157 -3.54 -20.16 13.41
C TYR A 157 -3.75 -19.38 12.11
N TYR A 158 -3.29 -19.93 11.01
CA TYR A 158 -3.55 -19.42 9.67
C TYR A 158 -4.01 -20.54 8.74
N TYR A 159 -5.05 -20.29 7.94
CA TYR A 159 -5.42 -21.15 6.82
C TYR A 159 -5.95 -20.30 5.66
N GLY A 160 -5.32 -20.37 4.48
CA GLY A 160 -5.88 -19.69 3.33
C GLY A 160 -4.93 -19.54 2.15
N VAL A 161 -5.22 -18.54 1.31
CA VAL A 161 -4.45 -18.28 0.09
C VAL A 161 -3.34 -17.27 0.38
N PRO A 162 -2.07 -17.59 0.08
CA PRO A 162 -0.94 -16.76 0.49
C PRO A 162 -0.88 -15.39 -0.22
N VAL A 163 -1.47 -15.27 -1.41
CA VAL A 163 -1.40 -14.08 -2.26
C VAL A 163 -2.80 -13.57 -2.61
N VAL A 164 -3.36 -13.92 -3.76
CA VAL A 164 -4.70 -13.57 -4.23
C VAL A 164 -5.21 -14.71 -5.12
N ASN A 165 -6.52 -14.93 -5.24
CA ASN A 165 -7.09 -15.99 -6.08
C ASN A 165 -6.94 -15.75 -7.60
N SER A 166 -6.50 -14.56 -8.03
CA SER A 166 -6.17 -14.27 -9.44
C SER A 166 -4.70 -14.41 -9.80
N ALA A 167 -3.84 -14.76 -8.85
CA ALA A 167 -2.40 -14.88 -9.08
C ALA A 167 -1.82 -16.13 -8.41
N PRO A 168 -0.77 -16.73 -9.00
CA PRO A 168 -0.14 -17.91 -8.42
C PRO A 168 0.42 -17.63 -7.02
N PRO A 169 0.57 -18.66 -6.17
CA PRO A 169 0.75 -20.08 -6.55
C PRO A 169 -0.51 -20.96 -6.59
N TYR A 170 -1.72 -20.49 -6.32
CA TYR A 170 -2.92 -21.35 -6.35
C TYR A 170 -2.79 -22.62 -5.48
N VAL A 171 -2.38 -22.42 -4.23
CA VAL A 171 -2.30 -23.45 -3.18
C VAL A 171 -2.87 -22.88 -1.89
N TYR A 172 -3.21 -23.76 -0.95
CA TYR A 172 -3.48 -23.36 0.43
C TYR A 172 -2.21 -23.39 1.28
N VAL A 173 -2.13 -22.49 2.24
CA VAL A 173 -1.16 -22.53 3.33
C VAL A 173 -1.90 -22.71 4.64
N GLU A 174 -1.45 -23.66 5.46
CA GLU A 174 -1.90 -23.87 6.84
C GLU A 174 -0.71 -23.62 7.77
N ASN A 175 -0.83 -22.62 8.63
CA ASN A 175 0.23 -22.06 9.47
C ASN A 175 1.45 -21.58 8.65
N ASP A 176 2.49 -22.39 8.58
CA ASP A 176 3.73 -22.10 7.85
C ASP A 176 4.05 -23.17 6.79
N ARG A 177 3.06 -23.99 6.41
CA ARG A 177 3.18 -25.10 5.47
C ARG A 177 2.17 -25.01 4.34
N ILE A 178 2.60 -25.35 3.14
CA ILE A 178 1.77 -25.52 1.96
C ILE A 178 1.00 -26.83 2.11
N VAL A 179 -0.33 -26.75 2.04
CA VAL A 179 -1.20 -27.90 2.29
C VAL A 179 -1.02 -28.95 1.19
N GLY A 180 -0.64 -30.16 1.59
CA GLY A 180 -0.44 -31.28 0.67
C GLY A 180 0.93 -31.29 -0.03
N MET A 181 1.85 -30.38 0.32
CA MET A 181 3.21 -30.43 -0.22
C MET A 181 4.04 -31.48 0.50
N THR A 182 4.93 -32.16 -0.23
CA THR A 182 5.88 -33.12 0.32
C THR A 182 7.32 -32.71 0.00
N SER A 183 8.29 -33.23 0.73
CA SER A 183 9.71 -32.87 0.56
C SER A 183 10.30 -33.32 -0.77
N ASP A 184 9.72 -34.35 -1.40
CA ASP A 184 10.12 -34.89 -2.70
C ASP A 184 9.45 -34.21 -3.91
N ASP A 185 8.40 -33.42 -3.67
CA ASP A 185 7.70 -32.62 -4.69
C ASP A 185 7.45 -31.17 -4.21
N PRO A 186 8.52 -30.37 -4.02
CA PRO A 186 8.40 -29.03 -3.48
C PRO A 186 7.76 -28.06 -4.50
N LEU A 187 7.12 -27.00 -3.99
CA LEU A 187 6.68 -25.89 -4.84
C LEU A 187 7.90 -25.09 -5.31
N VAL A 188 8.08 -24.98 -6.63
CA VAL A 188 9.24 -24.30 -7.24
C VAL A 188 8.77 -23.14 -8.10
N TYR A 189 9.26 -21.94 -7.82
CA TYR A 189 9.08 -20.78 -8.70
C TYR A 189 9.88 -20.98 -9.99
N LEU A 190 9.21 -20.89 -11.14
CA LEU A 190 9.81 -21.08 -12.46
C LEU A 190 10.08 -19.73 -13.13
N GLU A 191 11.34 -19.53 -13.53
CA GLU A 191 11.74 -18.42 -14.39
C GLU A 191 11.07 -18.52 -15.78
N PRO A 192 10.92 -17.40 -16.53
CA PRO A 192 10.12 -17.35 -17.76
C PRO A 192 10.40 -18.45 -18.80
N ASP A 193 11.66 -18.86 -18.93
CA ASP A 193 12.14 -19.90 -19.85
C ASP A 193 11.74 -21.33 -19.43
N ALA A 194 11.48 -21.56 -18.14
CA ALA A 194 11.08 -22.86 -17.60
C ALA A 194 9.57 -23.05 -17.47
N ARG A 195 8.75 -22.06 -17.86
CA ARG A 195 7.29 -22.05 -17.64
C ARG A 195 6.50 -23.07 -18.47
N GLU A 196 7.13 -23.80 -19.37
CA GLU A 196 6.52 -24.97 -20.01
C GLU A 196 6.30 -26.14 -19.04
N ASN A 197 7.02 -26.16 -17.90
CA ASN A 197 6.97 -27.21 -16.88
C ASN A 197 6.11 -26.82 -15.67
N VAL A 198 5.16 -25.89 -15.84
CA VAL A 198 4.27 -25.48 -14.75
C VAL A 198 3.33 -26.62 -14.35
N THR A 199 3.06 -26.70 -13.05
CA THR A 199 2.05 -27.64 -12.55
C THR A 199 0.66 -27.18 -12.98
N PRO A 200 -0.19 -28.07 -13.54
CA PRO A 200 -1.55 -27.71 -13.93
C PRO A 200 -2.39 -27.21 -12.73
N ILE A 201 -3.26 -26.25 -13.02
CA ILE A 201 -4.22 -25.66 -12.08
C ILE A 201 -5.65 -25.78 -12.61
N THR A 202 -6.65 -25.59 -11.75
CA THR A 202 -8.08 -25.74 -12.10
C THR A 202 -8.45 -24.94 -13.35
N PRO A 203 -8.85 -25.53 -14.48
CA PRO A 203 -9.14 -24.76 -15.69
C PRO A 203 -10.34 -23.83 -15.48
N LEU A 204 -10.26 -22.61 -16.02
CA LEU A 204 -11.33 -21.63 -16.01
C LEU A 204 -11.79 -21.32 -17.43
N GLU A 205 -13.11 -21.28 -17.64
CA GLU A 205 -13.70 -20.74 -18.86
C GLU A 205 -13.57 -19.20 -18.88
N THR A 206 -13.56 -18.61 -20.08
CA THR A 206 -13.41 -17.16 -20.28
C THR A 206 -14.46 -16.32 -19.52
N LYS A 207 -15.67 -16.87 -19.33
CA LYS A 207 -16.75 -16.20 -18.59
C LYS A 207 -16.41 -15.87 -17.12
N HIS A 208 -15.48 -16.61 -16.50
CA HIS A 208 -15.06 -16.37 -15.11
C HIS A 208 -14.09 -15.19 -14.97
N GLY A 209 -13.68 -14.58 -16.08
CA GLY A 209 -12.68 -13.53 -16.10
C GLY A 209 -11.26 -14.09 -16.03
N ASN A 210 -10.31 -13.21 -16.33
CA ASN A 210 -8.90 -13.58 -16.44
C ASN A 210 -8.24 -13.78 -15.07
N ARG A 211 -7.31 -14.72 -15.01
CA ARG A 211 -6.32 -14.84 -13.93
C ARG A 211 -4.93 -15.05 -14.51
N VAL A 212 -3.91 -14.76 -13.72
CA VAL A 212 -2.51 -14.89 -14.14
C VAL A 212 -2.16 -16.38 -14.38
N PRO A 213 -1.50 -16.76 -15.48
CA PRO A 213 -1.03 -18.12 -15.67
C PRO A 213 -0.16 -18.62 -14.50
N ASN A 214 -0.16 -19.92 -14.23
CA ASN A 214 0.73 -20.45 -13.19
C ASN A 214 2.19 -20.21 -13.57
N TRP A 215 3.03 -19.92 -12.58
CA TRP A 215 4.48 -19.77 -12.73
C TRP A 215 5.25 -20.74 -11.83
N PHE A 216 4.58 -21.76 -11.31
CA PHE A 216 5.15 -22.71 -10.37
C PHE A 216 5.10 -24.13 -10.92
N GLY A 217 6.16 -24.88 -10.65
CA GLY A 217 6.25 -26.33 -10.84
C GLY A 217 6.28 -27.06 -9.50
N GLY A 218 6.16 -28.39 -9.56
CA GLY A 218 6.07 -29.26 -8.39
C GLY A 218 4.80 -29.04 -7.57
N ALA A 219 4.78 -29.54 -6.33
CA ALA A 219 3.63 -29.48 -5.41
C ALA A 219 2.30 -29.91 -6.05
N ALA A 220 2.32 -30.99 -6.83
CA ALA A 220 1.20 -31.43 -7.65
C ALA A 220 -0.06 -31.71 -6.82
N GLU A 221 0.10 -32.33 -5.65
CA GLU A 221 -1.02 -32.57 -4.73
C GLU A 221 -1.56 -31.26 -4.13
N SER A 222 -0.70 -30.28 -3.85
CA SER A 222 -1.13 -28.97 -3.33
C SER A 222 -2.00 -28.23 -4.36
N HIS A 223 -1.59 -28.23 -5.62
CA HIS A 223 -2.37 -27.64 -6.70
C HIS A 223 -3.68 -28.39 -6.98
N LYS A 224 -3.74 -29.71 -6.78
CA LYS A 224 -4.98 -30.50 -6.88
C LYS A 224 -5.98 -30.18 -5.77
N LEU A 225 -5.48 -29.89 -4.56
CA LEU A 225 -6.32 -29.53 -3.42
C LEU A 225 -6.92 -28.13 -3.56
N TYR A 226 -6.23 -27.22 -4.26
CA TYR A 226 -6.77 -25.90 -4.56
C TYR A 226 -7.80 -25.97 -5.70
N ASN A 227 -8.97 -25.38 -5.48
CA ASN A 227 -10.00 -25.28 -6.49
C ASN A 227 -10.81 -23.99 -6.30
N ASP A 228 -10.73 -23.10 -7.29
CA ASP A 228 -11.34 -21.77 -7.29
C ASP A 228 -12.85 -21.80 -6.99
N PHE A 229 -13.56 -22.85 -7.44
CA PHE A 229 -15.01 -23.01 -7.25
C PHE A 229 -15.41 -23.48 -5.85
N THR A 230 -14.46 -23.90 -5.02
CA THR A 230 -14.72 -24.41 -3.66
C THR A 230 -13.98 -23.60 -2.60
N LEU A 231 -13.25 -22.57 -3.01
CA LEU A 231 -12.41 -21.76 -2.14
C LEU A 231 -13.22 -21.10 -1.01
N GLY A 232 -14.29 -20.38 -1.33
CA GLY A 232 -15.15 -19.75 -0.32
C GLY A 232 -15.79 -20.74 0.63
N LEU A 233 -16.23 -21.90 0.12
CA LEU A 233 -16.79 -22.98 0.92
C LEU A 233 -15.77 -23.55 1.92
N THR A 234 -14.55 -23.79 1.44
CA THR A 234 -13.45 -24.33 2.26
C THR A 234 -13.07 -23.34 3.37
N LEU A 235 -12.99 -22.05 3.06
CA LEU A 235 -12.70 -21.00 4.05
C LEU A 235 -13.81 -20.90 5.09
N ALA A 236 -15.09 -20.93 4.67
CA ALA A 236 -16.23 -20.92 5.59
C ALA A 236 -16.22 -22.12 6.52
N GLU A 237 -16.05 -23.34 5.99
CA GLU A 237 -16.00 -24.57 6.79
C GLU A 237 -14.85 -24.53 7.81
N LYS A 238 -13.65 -24.14 7.37
CA LYS A 238 -12.46 -24.07 8.23
C LYS A 238 -12.64 -23.02 9.34
N ALA A 239 -13.20 -21.84 9.03
CA ALA A 239 -13.44 -20.78 10.00
C ALA A 239 -14.53 -21.16 11.01
N THR A 240 -15.66 -21.71 10.58
CA THR A 240 -16.76 -22.10 11.48
C THR A 240 -16.40 -23.29 12.36
N ARG A 241 -15.66 -24.28 11.84
CA ARG A 241 -15.08 -25.37 12.65
C ARG A 241 -14.11 -24.83 13.69
N TRP A 242 -13.30 -23.84 13.35
CA TRP A 242 -12.38 -23.22 14.31
C TRP A 242 -13.12 -22.48 15.43
N ILE A 243 -14.21 -21.76 15.12
CA ILE A 243 -15.11 -21.14 16.11
C ILE A 243 -15.68 -22.22 17.04
N ASP A 244 -16.25 -23.28 16.49
CA ASP A 244 -16.86 -24.38 17.25
C ASP A 244 -15.87 -24.97 18.27
N GLN A 245 -14.61 -25.11 17.88
CA GLN A 245 -13.53 -25.66 18.72
C GLN A 245 -12.96 -24.71 19.78
N ARG A 246 -13.35 -23.43 19.81
CA ARG A 246 -12.84 -22.49 20.85
C ARG A 246 -13.31 -22.89 22.25
N GLY A 247 -12.47 -22.67 23.25
CA GLY A 247 -12.86 -22.79 24.66
C GLY A 247 -13.55 -21.52 25.18
N ASP A 248 -13.44 -21.28 26.48
CA ASP A 248 -13.99 -20.08 27.14
C ASP A 248 -13.13 -18.82 26.95
N ALA A 249 -11.90 -18.98 26.45
CA ALA A 249 -11.05 -17.83 26.14
C ALA A 249 -11.65 -17.00 25.00
N PRO A 250 -11.55 -15.66 25.05
CA PRO A 250 -12.02 -14.83 23.96
C PRO A 250 -11.21 -15.13 22.68
N PHE A 251 -11.83 -15.00 21.52
CA PHE A 251 -11.15 -15.26 20.25
C PHE A 251 -11.24 -14.10 19.28
N PHE A 252 -10.23 -14.01 18.41
CA PHE A 252 -10.18 -13.08 17.29
C PHE A 252 -10.12 -13.87 15.99
N LEU A 253 -11.19 -13.76 15.20
CA LEU A 253 -11.26 -14.29 13.85
C LEU A 253 -11.06 -13.17 12.83
N TYR A 254 -9.94 -13.18 12.12
CA TYR A 254 -9.77 -12.38 10.90
C TYR A 254 -10.10 -13.25 9.68
N LEU A 255 -11.31 -13.10 9.14
CA LEU A 255 -11.78 -13.79 7.94
C LEU A 255 -11.64 -12.88 6.72
N ALA A 256 -10.51 -12.99 6.03
CA ALA A 256 -10.21 -12.28 4.80
C ALA A 256 -10.70 -13.08 3.58
N THR A 257 -11.95 -12.92 3.18
CA THR A 257 -12.52 -13.67 2.04
C THR A 257 -11.83 -13.28 0.73
N THR A 258 -11.87 -14.18 -0.26
CA THR A 258 -11.49 -13.82 -1.64
C THR A 258 -12.67 -13.26 -2.42
N GLN A 259 -13.86 -13.39 -1.86
CA GLN A 259 -15.07 -12.83 -2.42
C GLN A 259 -15.02 -11.30 -2.30
N ILE A 260 -15.23 -10.53 -3.36
CA ILE A 260 -15.65 -10.93 -4.71
C ILE A 260 -14.56 -10.72 -5.78
N HIS A 261 -13.29 -10.70 -5.38
CA HIS A 261 -12.17 -10.49 -6.27
C HIS A 261 -12.15 -11.51 -7.42
N HIS A 262 -11.90 -11.01 -8.63
CA HIS A 262 -11.73 -11.84 -9.82
C HIS A 262 -10.65 -12.93 -9.62
N PRO A 263 -10.65 -14.03 -10.40
CA PRO A 263 -11.74 -14.47 -11.27
C PRO A 263 -13.01 -14.77 -10.47
N PHE A 264 -14.17 -14.60 -11.10
CA PHE A 264 -15.47 -14.79 -10.49
C PHE A 264 -15.86 -16.26 -10.59
N THR A 265 -15.47 -17.02 -9.58
CA THR A 265 -15.65 -18.48 -9.50
C THR A 265 -16.56 -18.88 -8.35
N PRO A 266 -17.80 -18.37 -8.28
CA PRO A 266 -18.73 -18.78 -7.25
C PRO A 266 -18.96 -20.28 -7.33
N ALA A 267 -19.12 -20.92 -6.17
CA ALA A 267 -19.39 -22.34 -6.10
C ALA A 267 -20.64 -22.70 -6.92
N PRO A 268 -20.72 -23.91 -7.50
CA PRO A 268 -21.78 -24.25 -8.44
C PRO A 268 -23.21 -23.97 -7.94
N ARG A 269 -23.45 -24.07 -6.63
CA ARG A 269 -24.76 -23.77 -6.02
C ARG A 269 -25.15 -22.29 -6.00
N PHE A 270 -24.21 -21.38 -6.26
CA PHE A 270 -24.45 -19.93 -6.31
C PHE A 270 -24.53 -19.38 -7.73
N GLN A 271 -24.07 -20.14 -8.73
CA GLN A 271 -24.14 -19.74 -10.13
C GLN A 271 -25.59 -19.60 -10.60
N GLY A 272 -25.95 -18.43 -11.12
CA GLY A 272 -27.31 -18.06 -11.55
C GLY A 272 -28.27 -17.72 -10.41
N THR A 273 -27.77 -17.48 -9.19
CA THR A 273 -28.64 -17.13 -8.05
C THR A 273 -28.93 -15.63 -7.97
N SER A 274 -28.06 -14.79 -8.55
CA SER A 274 -28.21 -13.34 -8.60
C SER A 274 -28.84 -12.85 -9.91
N GLN A 275 -29.22 -11.57 -9.94
CA GLN A 275 -29.64 -10.89 -11.16
C GLN A 275 -28.48 -10.08 -11.76
N CYS A 276 -27.23 -10.48 -11.52
CA CYS A 276 -26.03 -9.73 -11.92
C CYS A 276 -24.88 -10.66 -12.36
N GLY A 277 -25.21 -11.79 -12.98
CA GLY A 277 -24.24 -12.76 -13.47
C GLY A 277 -23.29 -13.28 -12.39
N LEU A 278 -22.11 -13.75 -12.80
CA LEU A 278 -21.11 -14.33 -11.89
C LEU A 278 -20.59 -13.33 -10.85
N TYR A 279 -20.64 -12.03 -11.16
CA TYR A 279 -20.30 -10.97 -10.20
C TYR A 279 -21.25 -11.00 -9.00
N GLY A 280 -22.56 -10.92 -9.25
CA GLY A 280 -23.57 -10.98 -8.19
C GLY A 280 -23.68 -12.35 -7.52
N ASP A 281 -23.41 -13.43 -8.25
CA ASP A 281 -23.39 -14.78 -7.67
C ASP A 281 -22.28 -14.93 -6.64
N PHE A 282 -21.14 -14.26 -6.85
CA PHE A 282 -20.05 -14.26 -5.89
C PHE A 282 -20.34 -13.38 -4.66
N ILE A 283 -21.15 -12.31 -4.82
CA ILE A 283 -21.73 -11.56 -3.71
C ILE A 283 -22.69 -12.45 -2.89
N HIS A 284 -23.51 -13.27 -3.53
CA HIS A 284 -24.39 -14.21 -2.83
C HIS A 284 -23.60 -15.28 -2.06
N GLU A 285 -22.46 -15.74 -2.61
CA GLU A 285 -21.57 -16.62 -1.86
C GLU A 285 -20.97 -15.90 -0.64
N LEU A 286 -20.51 -14.65 -0.78
CA LEU A 286 -20.04 -13.85 0.36
C LEU A 286 -21.11 -13.70 1.45
N ASP A 287 -22.34 -13.36 1.07
CA ASP A 287 -23.45 -13.25 2.01
C ASP A 287 -23.72 -14.57 2.72
N TRP A 288 -23.64 -15.70 2.00
CA TRP A 288 -23.76 -17.02 2.63
C TRP A 288 -22.63 -17.29 3.63
N ILE A 289 -21.37 -16.94 3.31
CA ILE A 289 -20.22 -17.08 4.23
C ILE A 289 -20.48 -16.29 5.51
N VAL A 290 -20.97 -15.06 5.41
CA VAL A 290 -21.37 -14.25 6.57
C VAL A 290 -22.44 -14.96 7.40
N GLY A 291 -23.45 -15.53 6.74
CA GLY A 291 -24.49 -16.31 7.41
C GLY A 291 -23.95 -17.55 8.14
N GLU A 292 -22.97 -18.26 7.58
CA GLU A 292 -22.34 -19.41 8.24
C GLU A 292 -21.58 -19.01 9.50
N VAL A 293 -20.82 -17.91 9.43
CA VAL A 293 -20.11 -17.38 10.60
C VAL A 293 -21.10 -17.01 11.70
N MET A 294 -22.18 -16.30 11.37
CA MET A 294 -23.21 -15.95 12.35
C MET A 294 -23.89 -17.18 12.95
N ARG A 295 -24.24 -18.18 12.13
CA ARG A 295 -24.79 -19.46 12.62
C ARG A 295 -23.82 -20.18 13.57
N ALA A 296 -22.52 -20.15 13.29
CA ALA A 296 -21.53 -20.76 14.17
C ALA A 296 -21.43 -20.04 15.52
N LEU A 297 -21.48 -18.70 15.54
CA LEU A 297 -21.51 -17.91 16.77
C LEU A 297 -22.78 -18.18 17.59
N GLU A 298 -23.93 -18.26 16.93
CA GLU A 298 -25.23 -18.56 17.54
C GLU A 298 -25.25 -19.98 18.13
N ALA A 299 -24.78 -20.98 17.38
CA ALA A 299 -24.70 -22.37 17.84
C ALA A 299 -23.74 -22.54 19.03
N LYS A 300 -22.66 -21.77 19.06
CA LYS A 300 -21.73 -21.72 20.19
C LYS A 300 -22.28 -20.95 21.41
N GLY A 301 -23.35 -20.17 21.23
CA GLY A 301 -23.95 -19.37 22.30
C GLY A 301 -23.16 -18.10 22.65
N VAL A 302 -22.28 -17.63 21.77
CA VAL A 302 -21.44 -16.43 22.01
C VAL A 302 -21.82 -15.23 21.15
N ALA A 303 -22.85 -15.36 20.31
CA ALA A 303 -23.24 -14.33 19.34
C ALA A 303 -23.56 -12.95 19.95
N ASP A 304 -24.08 -12.91 21.19
CA ASP A 304 -24.41 -11.65 21.87
C ASP A 304 -23.19 -11.00 22.52
N ASP A 305 -22.16 -11.78 22.83
CA ASP A 305 -20.86 -11.31 23.36
C ASP A 305 -19.75 -11.36 22.29
N THR A 306 -20.13 -11.07 21.04
CA THR A 306 -19.20 -10.98 19.92
C THR A 306 -19.38 -9.65 19.20
N LEU A 307 -18.29 -8.89 19.06
CA LEU A 307 -18.19 -7.78 18.13
C LEU A 307 -17.92 -8.34 16.72
N VAL A 308 -18.91 -8.25 15.84
CA VAL A 308 -18.78 -8.62 14.42
C VAL A 308 -18.63 -7.35 13.58
N ILE A 309 -17.55 -7.26 12.82
CA ILE A 309 -17.29 -6.19 11.86
C ILE A 309 -17.26 -6.80 10.46
N PHE A 310 -18.04 -6.23 9.54
CA PHE A 310 -18.04 -6.55 8.11
C PHE A 310 -17.59 -5.33 7.32
N THR A 311 -16.57 -5.48 6.49
CA THR A 311 -16.05 -4.40 5.65
C THR A 311 -15.26 -4.92 4.44
N SER A 312 -14.79 -4.04 3.56
CA SER A 312 -13.96 -4.37 2.38
C SER A 312 -12.53 -3.81 2.48
N ASP A 313 -11.60 -4.30 1.65
CA ASP A 313 -10.23 -3.79 1.58
C ASP A 313 -10.06 -2.58 0.66
N ASN A 314 -10.92 -2.42 -0.33
CA ASN A 314 -11.02 -1.27 -1.23
C ASN A 314 -12.37 -1.27 -1.94
N GLY A 315 -12.64 -0.22 -2.72
CA GLY A 315 -13.85 -0.13 -3.54
C GLY A 315 -13.87 -1.12 -4.71
N GLY A 316 -15.00 -1.16 -5.41
CA GLY A 316 -15.26 -2.09 -6.51
C GLY A 316 -14.36 -1.84 -7.71
N MET A 317 -13.90 -2.92 -8.35
CA MET A 317 -13.08 -2.87 -9.56
C MET A 317 -13.92 -3.00 -10.82
N PHE A 318 -13.79 -2.09 -11.78
CA PHE A 318 -14.53 -2.14 -13.06
C PHE A 318 -13.85 -3.01 -14.11
N ASN A 319 -13.51 -4.25 -13.73
CA ASN A 319 -12.95 -5.26 -14.63
C ASN A 319 -14.03 -5.83 -15.57
N GLU A 320 -13.70 -6.85 -16.36
CA GLU A 320 -14.60 -7.45 -17.36
C GLU A 320 -15.97 -7.86 -16.79
N ASN A 321 -16.03 -8.61 -15.68
CA ASN A 321 -17.31 -9.01 -15.11
C ASN A 321 -17.99 -7.89 -14.30
N GLY A 322 -17.25 -6.94 -13.74
CA GLY A 322 -17.84 -5.72 -13.17
C GLY A 322 -18.49 -4.84 -14.26
N GLN A 323 -17.91 -4.83 -15.47
CA GLN A 323 -18.52 -4.20 -16.64
C GLN A 323 -19.73 -4.98 -17.15
N ASP A 324 -19.68 -6.32 -17.15
CA ASP A 324 -20.82 -7.17 -17.50
C ASP A 324 -22.01 -6.94 -16.54
N ALA A 325 -21.73 -6.90 -15.23
CA ALA A 325 -22.65 -6.55 -14.16
C ALA A 325 -23.37 -5.22 -14.44
N PHE A 326 -22.62 -4.19 -14.84
CA PHE A 326 -23.19 -2.89 -15.20
C PHE A 326 -23.98 -2.94 -16.52
N ASN A 327 -23.36 -3.40 -17.61
CA ASN A 327 -23.92 -3.32 -18.96
C ASN A 327 -25.18 -4.16 -19.16
N ASN A 328 -25.17 -5.38 -18.64
CA ASN A 328 -26.22 -6.35 -18.92
C ASN A 328 -27.30 -6.41 -17.83
N TYR A 329 -26.98 -5.92 -16.63
CA TYR A 329 -27.88 -6.03 -15.48
C TYR A 329 -28.20 -4.69 -14.80
N GLY A 330 -27.46 -3.63 -15.11
CA GLY A 330 -27.62 -2.31 -14.49
C GLY A 330 -27.19 -2.27 -13.03
N HIS A 331 -26.20 -3.10 -12.65
CA HIS A 331 -25.64 -3.08 -11.29
C HIS A 331 -24.53 -2.04 -11.17
N GLU A 332 -24.61 -1.22 -10.12
CA GLU A 332 -23.66 -0.13 -9.87
C GLU A 332 -22.82 -0.45 -8.64
N GLN A 333 -21.67 -1.11 -8.86
CA GLN A 333 -20.84 -1.66 -7.77
C GLN A 333 -20.39 -0.66 -6.69
N ASN A 334 -20.21 0.62 -7.05
CA ASN A 334 -19.86 1.69 -6.11
C ASN A 334 -21.02 2.66 -5.85
N GLY A 335 -22.24 2.30 -6.26
CA GLY A 335 -23.38 3.22 -6.28
C GLY A 335 -23.04 4.47 -7.09
N ASP A 336 -23.48 5.62 -6.61
CA ASP A 336 -23.29 6.93 -7.27
C ASP A 336 -21.88 7.51 -7.15
N LEU A 337 -21.00 6.87 -6.38
CA LEU A 337 -19.65 7.38 -6.11
C LEU A 337 -18.80 7.38 -7.38
N LEU A 338 -17.91 8.36 -7.49
CA LEU A 338 -16.98 8.48 -8.61
C LEU A 338 -15.82 7.49 -8.45
N GLY A 339 -15.47 6.80 -9.53
CA GLY A 339 -14.26 5.98 -9.58
C GLY A 339 -14.39 4.57 -9.02
N PHE A 340 -13.23 3.91 -8.96
CA PHE A 340 -13.09 2.48 -8.77
C PHE A 340 -11.77 2.19 -8.04
N LYS A 341 -11.59 0.92 -7.64
CA LYS A 341 -10.32 0.37 -7.13
C LYS A 341 -9.09 0.98 -7.84
N PHE A 342 -8.01 1.12 -7.08
CA PHE A 342 -6.75 1.79 -7.42
C PHE A 342 -6.80 3.33 -7.41
N GLY A 343 -7.97 3.96 -7.54
CA GLY A 343 -8.13 5.42 -7.60
C GLY A 343 -8.39 6.10 -6.24
N ALA A 344 -8.09 7.40 -6.19
CA ALA A 344 -8.31 8.31 -5.06
C ALA A 344 -9.71 8.93 -5.00
N TRP A 345 -10.52 8.74 -6.06
CA TRP A 345 -11.93 9.11 -6.02
C TRP A 345 -12.69 8.18 -5.07
N GLU A 346 -13.84 8.65 -4.56
CA GLU A 346 -14.57 8.04 -3.45
C GLU A 346 -14.91 6.56 -3.69
N GLY A 347 -15.27 6.17 -4.91
CA GLY A 347 -15.55 4.78 -5.27
C GLY A 347 -14.32 3.85 -5.26
N GLY A 348 -13.11 4.37 -5.07
CA GLY A 348 -11.89 3.57 -4.93
C GLY A 348 -11.59 3.12 -3.50
N HIS A 349 -12.07 3.85 -2.50
CA HIS A 349 -11.70 3.62 -1.10
C HIS A 349 -12.86 3.78 -0.11
N ARG A 350 -14.00 4.39 -0.45
CA ARG A 350 -15.21 4.32 0.38
C ARG A 350 -15.77 2.90 0.28
N ILE A 351 -16.00 2.27 1.42
CA ILE A 351 -16.30 0.83 1.54
C ILE A 351 -17.53 0.63 2.42
N PRO A 352 -18.31 -0.45 2.23
CA PRO A 352 -19.33 -0.82 3.20
C PRO A 352 -18.65 -1.15 4.53
N PHE A 353 -19.22 -0.68 5.64
CA PHE A 353 -18.74 -0.99 6.98
C PHE A 353 -19.92 -1.14 7.94
N ILE A 354 -20.04 -2.31 8.55
CA ILE A 354 -21.11 -2.67 9.48
C ILE A 354 -20.48 -3.24 10.75
N ALA A 355 -20.96 -2.78 11.92
CA ALA A 355 -20.56 -3.32 13.22
C ALA A 355 -21.79 -3.80 14.00
N ARG A 356 -21.77 -5.03 14.52
CA ARG A 356 -22.83 -5.61 15.35
C ARG A 356 -22.23 -6.07 16.67
N TRP A 357 -22.81 -5.62 17.78
CA TRP A 357 -22.52 -6.12 19.12
C TRP A 357 -23.75 -5.90 20.01
N PRO A 358 -24.61 -6.92 20.18
CA PRO A 358 -25.87 -6.79 20.91
C PRO A 358 -25.67 -6.23 22.32
N GLY A 359 -26.56 -5.31 22.73
CA GLY A 359 -26.49 -4.65 24.04
C GLY A 359 -25.40 -3.57 24.18
N ARG A 360 -24.49 -3.44 23.21
CA ARG A 360 -23.45 -2.39 23.18
C ARG A 360 -23.58 -1.45 21.98
N ILE A 361 -24.06 -1.94 20.85
CA ILE A 361 -24.33 -1.15 19.64
C ILE A 361 -25.84 -1.05 19.46
N GLU A 362 -26.34 0.16 19.24
CA GLU A 362 -27.76 0.39 18.95
C GLU A 362 -28.16 -0.27 17.62
N PRO A 363 -29.11 -1.24 17.63
CA PRO A 363 -29.52 -1.95 16.42
C PRO A 363 -30.22 -1.06 15.39
N GLY A 364 -29.91 -1.25 14.11
CA GLY A 364 -30.53 -0.54 13.00
C GLY A 364 -30.09 0.91 12.87
N SER A 365 -29.06 1.31 13.62
CA SER A 365 -28.54 2.68 13.62
C SER A 365 -27.61 2.94 12.43
N THR A 366 -27.39 4.22 12.12
CA THR A 366 -26.44 4.65 11.08
C THR A 366 -25.50 5.70 11.65
N SER A 367 -24.21 5.61 11.31
CA SER A 367 -23.21 6.62 11.67
C SER A 367 -22.61 7.27 10.44
N THR A 368 -22.46 8.59 10.50
CA THR A 368 -21.78 9.41 9.49
C THR A 368 -20.39 9.85 9.95
N GLN A 369 -19.87 9.28 11.05
CA GLN A 369 -18.51 9.58 11.51
C GLN A 369 -17.49 9.10 10.47
N LEU A 370 -16.50 9.95 10.19
CA LEU A 370 -15.40 9.63 9.29
C LEU A 370 -14.48 8.59 9.94
N ILE A 371 -14.51 7.36 9.43
CA ILE A 371 -13.70 6.24 9.92
C ILE A 371 -12.86 5.60 8.82
N CYS A 372 -11.78 4.94 9.20
CA CYS A 372 -10.93 4.20 8.28
C CYS A 372 -10.49 2.86 8.85
N ASN A 373 -10.23 1.86 7.99
CA ASN A 373 -9.73 0.55 8.45
C ASN A 373 -8.40 0.62 9.22
N VAL A 374 -7.58 1.66 9.03
CA VAL A 374 -6.36 1.93 9.81
C VAL A 374 -6.66 2.17 11.30
N ASP A 375 -7.89 2.57 11.65
CA ASP A 375 -8.31 2.92 13.00
C ASP A 375 -8.59 1.71 13.90
N LEU A 376 -8.63 0.50 13.34
CA LEU A 376 -9.00 -0.70 14.09
C LEU A 376 -7.93 -1.10 15.12
N LEU A 377 -6.65 -0.79 14.92
CA LEU A 377 -5.63 -1.05 15.94
C LEU A 377 -5.91 -0.26 17.23
N ALA A 378 -6.08 1.07 17.14
CA ALA A 378 -6.38 1.92 18.29
C ALA A 378 -7.74 1.61 18.92
N SER A 379 -8.73 1.30 18.10
CA SER A 379 -10.08 0.96 18.57
C SER A 379 -10.10 -0.33 19.37
N LEU A 380 -9.40 -1.37 18.92
CA LEU A 380 -9.30 -2.64 19.63
C LEU A 380 -8.37 -2.56 20.86
N ALA A 381 -7.39 -1.66 20.83
CA ALA A 381 -6.58 -1.35 22.01
C ALA A 381 -7.44 -0.70 23.09
N SER A 382 -8.26 0.28 22.72
CA SER A 382 -9.25 0.89 23.61
C SER A 382 -10.25 -0.13 24.14
N LEU A 383 -10.79 -1.02 23.28
CA LEU A 383 -11.75 -2.05 23.66
C LEU A 383 -11.17 -3.01 24.72
N THR A 384 -9.88 -3.32 24.62
CA THR A 384 -9.19 -4.25 25.53
C THR A 384 -8.43 -3.55 26.68
N GLY A 385 -8.61 -2.23 26.84
CA GLY A 385 -7.95 -1.44 27.88
C GLY A 385 -6.43 -1.47 27.80
N GLN A 386 -5.87 -1.49 26.59
CA GLN A 386 -4.43 -1.48 26.33
C GLN A 386 -3.97 -0.10 25.87
N PRO A 387 -2.93 0.49 26.51
CA PRO A 387 -2.34 1.72 26.01
C PRO A 387 -1.56 1.46 24.73
N LEU A 388 -1.65 2.40 23.80
CA LEU A 388 -0.74 2.49 22.64
C LEU A 388 0.26 3.61 22.87
N ASP A 389 1.49 3.44 22.41
CA ASP A 389 2.47 4.53 22.42
C ASP A 389 2.16 5.58 21.33
N GLU A 390 2.79 6.75 21.42
CA GLU A 390 2.57 7.84 20.46
C GLU A 390 2.86 7.43 19.01
N LYS A 391 3.83 6.52 18.78
CA LYS A 391 4.19 6.06 17.43
C LYS A 391 3.10 5.15 16.83
N GLN A 392 2.43 4.37 17.67
CA GLN A 392 1.32 3.50 17.30
C GLN A 392 0.02 4.28 17.07
N GLN A 393 -0.12 5.47 17.67
CA GLN A 393 -1.30 6.33 17.54
C GLN A 393 -1.19 7.37 16.41
N VAL A 394 -0.04 7.45 15.71
CA VAL A 394 0.17 8.50 14.68
C VAL A 394 -0.91 8.48 13.60
N ASP A 395 -1.32 7.28 13.16
CA ASP A 395 -2.30 7.11 12.07
C ASP A 395 -3.61 6.49 12.55
N SER A 396 -3.54 5.56 13.51
CA SER A 396 -4.70 4.84 14.04
C SER A 396 -5.41 5.66 15.10
N VAL A 397 -6.64 6.10 14.80
CA VAL A 397 -7.48 6.85 15.74
C VAL A 397 -8.46 5.89 16.42
N ASN A 398 -8.77 6.11 17.70
CA ASN A 398 -9.78 5.31 18.38
C ASN A 398 -11.19 5.68 17.88
N VAL A 399 -11.79 4.81 17.06
CA VAL A 399 -13.15 4.97 16.54
C VAL A 399 -14.20 4.16 17.30
N LEU A 400 -13.80 3.41 18.35
CA LEU A 400 -14.73 2.66 19.21
C LEU A 400 -15.93 3.51 19.68
N PRO A 401 -15.78 4.79 20.07
CA PRO A 401 -16.91 5.64 20.45
C PRO A 401 -17.99 5.77 19.36
N ALA A 402 -17.62 5.72 18.07
CA ALA A 402 -18.57 5.77 16.95
C ALA A 402 -19.22 4.40 16.67
N LEU A 403 -18.63 3.30 17.15
CA LEU A 403 -19.23 1.96 17.05
C LEU A 403 -20.32 1.79 18.11
N VAL A 404 -20.01 2.08 19.37
CA VAL A 404 -20.90 1.82 20.52
C VAL A 404 -21.76 3.01 20.94
N GLY A 405 -21.63 4.16 20.27
CA GLY A 405 -22.37 5.37 20.60
C GLY A 405 -22.42 6.36 19.44
N GLU A 406 -22.83 7.59 19.76
CA GLU A 406 -23.02 8.67 18.80
C GLU A 406 -22.22 9.90 19.24
N PRO A 407 -20.90 9.94 18.97
CA PRO A 407 -20.09 11.08 19.36
C PRO A 407 -20.55 12.33 18.61
N GLU A 408 -20.76 13.42 19.35
CA GLU A 408 -21.20 14.72 18.80
C GLU A 408 -20.11 15.39 17.96
N SER A 409 -18.84 15.16 18.32
CA SER A 409 -17.67 15.72 17.62
C SER A 409 -17.01 14.68 16.71
N ALA A 410 -16.31 15.16 15.69
CA ALA A 410 -15.46 14.31 14.85
C ALA A 410 -14.38 13.62 15.70
N LEU A 411 -14.20 12.31 15.49
CA LEU A 411 -13.18 11.54 16.22
C LEU A 411 -11.75 11.76 15.69
N ARG A 412 -11.63 12.20 14.44
CA ARG A 412 -10.34 12.51 13.81
C ARG A 412 -10.38 13.89 13.17
N GLU A 413 -9.23 14.54 13.11
CA GLU A 413 -9.10 15.82 12.41
C GLU A 413 -9.08 15.63 10.89
N HIS A 414 -8.28 14.68 10.41
CA HIS A 414 -8.14 14.38 8.99
C HIS A 414 -7.85 12.89 8.75
N LEU A 415 -7.99 12.47 7.49
CA LEU A 415 -7.71 11.15 6.97
C LEU A 415 -6.83 11.29 5.72
N ILE A 416 -5.79 10.45 5.60
CA ILE A 416 -4.96 10.36 4.41
C ILE A 416 -5.34 9.11 3.63
N LEU A 417 -5.44 9.24 2.30
CA LEU A 417 -5.87 8.18 1.40
C LEU A 417 -4.77 7.91 0.37
N ALA A 418 -4.31 6.65 0.32
CA ALA A 418 -3.23 6.22 -0.55
C ALA A 418 -3.76 5.45 -1.78
N PRO A 419 -3.91 6.09 -2.95
CA PRO A 419 -4.24 5.37 -4.19
C PRO A 419 -3.03 4.58 -4.70
N ALA A 420 -3.15 3.98 -5.89
CA ALA A 420 -2.06 3.17 -6.47
C ALA A 420 -0.83 4.00 -6.89
N ARG A 421 -0.99 5.30 -7.16
CA ARG A 421 0.10 6.21 -7.53
C ARG A 421 0.37 7.22 -6.43
N GLY A 422 1.60 7.27 -5.93
CA GLY A 422 1.97 8.18 -4.85
C GLY A 422 1.82 9.68 -5.13
N SER A 423 1.82 10.08 -6.41
CA SER A 423 1.49 11.44 -6.84
C SER A 423 0.07 11.87 -6.45
N HIS A 424 -0.84 10.92 -6.27
CA HIS A 424 -2.26 11.15 -5.99
C HIS A 424 -2.62 10.97 -4.51
N LEU A 425 -1.63 10.96 -3.61
CA LEU A 425 -1.88 10.96 -2.17
C LEU A 425 -2.87 12.09 -1.82
N SER A 426 -3.94 11.74 -1.11
CA SER A 426 -5.09 12.60 -0.91
C SER A 426 -5.41 12.79 0.57
N VAL A 427 -6.03 13.91 0.91
CA VAL A 427 -6.39 14.25 2.30
C VAL A 427 -7.84 14.66 2.40
N ARG A 428 -8.52 14.10 3.40
CA ARG A 428 -9.87 14.41 3.82
C ARG A 428 -9.82 15.13 5.17
N LYS A 429 -10.27 16.38 5.26
CA LYS A 429 -10.40 17.14 6.52
C LYS A 429 -11.77 17.80 6.61
N GLY A 430 -12.57 17.39 7.59
CA GLY A 430 -13.97 17.78 7.68
C GLY A 430 -14.71 17.49 6.38
N LYS A 431 -15.34 18.52 5.80
CA LYS A 431 -16.08 18.41 4.53
C LYS A 431 -15.20 18.44 3.27
N TRP A 432 -13.91 18.74 3.39
CA TRP A 432 -13.02 18.94 2.24
C TRP A 432 -12.21 17.70 1.91
N MET A 433 -12.12 17.36 0.63
CA MET A 433 -11.24 16.34 0.07
C MET A 433 -10.33 16.97 -0.98
N LEU A 434 -9.02 16.86 -0.80
CA LEU A 434 -8.01 17.29 -1.78
C LEU A 434 -7.31 16.07 -2.37
N ILE A 435 -7.37 15.95 -3.69
CA ILE A 435 -6.53 15.07 -4.50
C ILE A 435 -5.50 15.96 -5.20
N ASP A 436 -4.24 15.91 -4.78
CA ASP A 436 -3.18 16.84 -5.21
C ASP A 436 -2.59 16.50 -6.59
N ALA A 437 -3.44 16.07 -7.52
CA ALA A 437 -3.13 15.73 -8.91
C ALA A 437 -4.42 15.65 -9.74
N GLN A 438 -4.30 15.58 -11.07
CA GLN A 438 -5.42 15.33 -11.98
C GLN A 438 -5.76 13.84 -12.10
N GLY A 439 -7.06 13.54 -12.26
CA GLY A 439 -7.55 12.18 -12.42
C GLY A 439 -7.50 11.37 -11.13
N SER A 440 -7.79 10.07 -11.24
CA SER A 440 -7.94 9.21 -10.06
C SER A 440 -6.63 8.70 -9.47
N GLY A 441 -5.54 8.64 -10.24
CA GLY A 441 -4.30 7.99 -9.79
C GLY A 441 -4.33 6.46 -9.79
N GLY A 442 -5.42 5.86 -10.29
CA GLY A 442 -5.55 4.41 -10.48
C GLY A 442 -5.20 3.95 -11.88
N PHE A 443 -5.88 2.91 -12.35
CA PHE A 443 -5.81 2.50 -13.75
C PHE A 443 -6.36 3.59 -14.68
N GLY A 444 -5.84 3.64 -15.90
CA GLY A 444 -6.19 4.63 -16.93
C GLY A 444 -6.52 3.99 -18.28
N GLY A 445 -6.90 2.71 -18.29
CA GLY A 445 -7.33 2.05 -19.51
C GLY A 445 -8.57 2.74 -20.08
N THR A 446 -8.57 2.96 -21.39
CA THR A 446 -9.62 3.73 -22.10
C THR A 446 -10.57 2.87 -22.93
N LYS A 447 -10.29 1.56 -23.02
CA LYS A 447 -11.07 0.62 -23.83
C LYS A 447 -12.01 -0.21 -22.95
N PRO A 448 -13.34 -0.11 -23.13
CA PRO A 448 -14.28 -1.05 -22.54
C PRO A 448 -13.91 -2.50 -22.88
N GLY A 449 -14.17 -3.42 -21.96
CA GLY A 449 -13.73 -4.82 -22.01
C GLY A 449 -12.30 -5.05 -21.53
N GLY A 450 -11.52 -4.01 -21.25
CA GLY A 450 -10.16 -4.15 -20.70
C GLY A 450 -10.16 -4.31 -19.19
N HIS A 451 -9.27 -5.17 -18.66
CA HIS A 451 -9.08 -5.36 -17.21
C HIS A 451 -8.71 -4.06 -16.46
N GLY A 452 -7.94 -3.18 -17.11
CA GLY A 452 -7.54 -1.88 -16.56
C GLY A 452 -8.46 -0.72 -16.93
N PHE A 453 -9.68 -0.97 -17.40
CA PHE A 453 -10.63 0.09 -17.77
C PHE A 453 -11.10 0.85 -16.52
N ALA A 454 -10.71 2.12 -16.42
CA ALA A 454 -10.96 2.95 -15.24
C ALA A 454 -10.75 4.43 -15.56
N GLY A 455 -10.70 5.28 -14.52
CA GLY A 455 -10.38 6.70 -14.65
C GLY A 455 -11.45 7.47 -15.44
N PRO A 456 -11.07 8.57 -16.12
CA PRO A 456 -12.04 9.44 -16.79
C PRO A 456 -12.88 8.74 -17.86
N ALA A 457 -12.29 7.79 -18.58
CA ALA A 457 -12.98 7.03 -19.62
C ALA A 457 -14.09 6.17 -19.03
N ALA A 458 -13.80 5.41 -17.97
CA ALA A 458 -14.81 4.60 -17.30
C ALA A 458 -15.88 5.47 -16.61
N ALA A 459 -15.49 6.57 -15.95
CA ALA A 459 -16.44 7.49 -15.33
C ALA A 459 -17.46 8.03 -16.34
N SER A 460 -17.00 8.50 -17.51
CA SER A 460 -17.90 8.94 -18.59
C SER A 460 -18.75 7.79 -19.15
N TYR A 461 -18.17 6.60 -19.27
CA TYR A 461 -18.86 5.41 -19.78
C TYR A 461 -20.07 5.02 -18.92
N ILE A 462 -19.92 5.05 -17.59
CA ILE A 462 -21.02 4.76 -16.66
C ILE A 462 -21.89 5.99 -16.35
N GLY A 463 -21.73 7.09 -17.08
CA GLY A 463 -22.54 8.30 -16.92
C GLY A 463 -22.23 9.16 -15.68
N ARG A 464 -21.12 8.92 -14.99
CA ARG A 464 -20.68 9.76 -13.86
C ARG A 464 -20.16 11.09 -14.37
N ARG A 465 -20.62 12.17 -13.73
CA ARG A 465 -20.24 13.54 -14.07
C ARG A 465 -19.12 14.02 -13.17
N ASN A 466 -18.18 14.74 -13.75
CA ASN A 466 -17.12 15.44 -13.03
C ASN A 466 -16.72 16.65 -13.89
N SER A 467 -16.58 17.82 -13.27
CA SER A 467 -16.30 19.08 -13.99
C SER A 467 -14.99 19.07 -14.78
N ASP A 468 -14.05 18.17 -14.44
CA ASP A 468 -12.75 18.10 -15.10
C ASP A 468 -12.75 17.09 -16.26
N ILE A 469 -13.85 16.37 -16.49
CA ILE A 469 -13.94 15.31 -17.48
C ILE A 469 -14.85 15.75 -18.63
N VAL A 470 -14.35 15.60 -19.87
CA VAL A 470 -15.14 15.73 -21.10
C VAL A 470 -14.83 14.56 -22.02
N ASN A 471 -15.88 13.88 -22.50
CA ASN A 471 -15.76 12.75 -23.43
C ASN A 471 -14.71 11.70 -22.99
N GLY A 472 -14.72 11.31 -21.72
CA GLY A 472 -13.80 10.30 -21.19
C GLY A 472 -12.37 10.76 -20.96
N ASN A 473 -12.08 12.06 -21.06
CA ASN A 473 -10.73 12.62 -20.91
C ASN A 473 -10.74 13.80 -19.94
N ILE A 474 -9.58 14.08 -19.32
CA ILE A 474 -9.40 15.33 -18.59
C ILE A 474 -9.48 16.49 -19.60
N ARG A 475 -10.36 17.47 -19.33
CA ARG A 475 -10.61 18.58 -20.25
C ARG A 475 -9.39 19.51 -20.33
N PRO A 476 -9.13 20.14 -21.49
CA PRO A 476 -8.17 21.23 -21.58
C PRO A 476 -8.49 22.34 -20.56
N GLY A 477 -7.48 22.80 -19.83
CA GLY A 477 -7.65 23.83 -18.79
C GLY A 477 -8.29 23.35 -17.49
N ALA A 478 -8.44 22.04 -17.28
CA ALA A 478 -8.79 21.51 -15.96
C ALA A 478 -7.72 21.93 -14.92
N PRO A 479 -8.11 22.20 -13.66
CA PRO A 479 -7.14 22.56 -12.62
C PRO A 479 -6.09 21.46 -12.40
N PRO A 480 -4.89 21.80 -11.89
CA PRO A 480 -3.79 20.82 -11.72
C PRO A 480 -4.03 19.81 -10.59
N ALA A 481 -5.01 20.07 -9.73
CA ALA A 481 -5.43 19.22 -8.62
C ALA A 481 -6.95 19.37 -8.40
N GLN A 482 -7.52 18.53 -7.55
CA GLN A 482 -8.96 18.45 -7.34
C GLN A 482 -9.32 18.74 -5.88
N LEU A 483 -10.29 19.62 -5.65
CA LEU A 483 -10.85 19.89 -4.33
C LEU A 483 -12.37 19.66 -4.37
N TYR A 484 -12.90 18.88 -3.43
CA TYR A 484 -14.33 18.58 -3.33
C TYR A 484 -14.88 18.86 -1.93
N ASP A 485 -16.11 19.39 -1.88
CA ASP A 485 -16.92 19.47 -0.66
C ASP A 485 -17.82 18.24 -0.58
N LEU A 486 -17.34 17.14 0.02
CA LEU A 486 -18.11 15.88 0.02
C LEU A 486 -19.35 15.93 0.95
N GLN A 487 -19.55 16.99 1.74
CA GLN A 487 -20.83 17.17 2.44
C GLN A 487 -21.93 17.61 1.47
N ALA A 488 -21.57 18.45 0.49
CA ALA A 488 -22.50 18.92 -0.55
C ALA A 488 -22.49 18.05 -1.81
N ASP A 489 -21.37 17.38 -2.10
CA ASP A 489 -21.06 16.71 -3.35
C ASP A 489 -20.21 15.44 -3.12
N VAL A 490 -20.81 14.43 -2.48
CA VAL A 490 -20.15 13.13 -2.22
C VAL A 490 -19.74 12.39 -3.50
N ASN A 491 -20.35 12.75 -4.63
CA ASN A 491 -20.09 12.14 -5.93
C ASN A 491 -18.98 12.84 -6.71
N GLU A 492 -18.31 13.84 -6.11
CA GLU A 492 -17.16 14.54 -6.69
C GLU A 492 -17.47 15.12 -8.09
N THR A 493 -18.65 15.72 -8.25
CA THR A 493 -19.14 16.23 -9.53
C THR A 493 -18.55 17.57 -9.92
N LYS A 494 -18.13 18.41 -8.96
CA LYS A 494 -17.56 19.74 -9.21
C LYS A 494 -16.24 19.95 -8.46
N ASN A 495 -15.15 20.12 -9.23
CA ASN A 495 -13.87 20.53 -8.69
C ASN A 495 -13.91 22.02 -8.30
N LEU A 496 -13.65 22.29 -7.03
CA LEU A 496 -13.66 23.61 -6.40
C LEU A 496 -12.25 24.18 -6.18
N TYR A 497 -11.22 23.56 -6.78
CA TYR A 497 -9.81 23.90 -6.56
C TYR A 497 -9.50 25.39 -6.73
N ASP A 498 -9.97 26.01 -7.82
CA ASP A 498 -9.73 27.43 -8.10
C ASP A 498 -10.59 28.37 -7.23
N GLU A 499 -11.69 27.87 -6.66
CA GLU A 499 -12.63 28.66 -5.86
C GLU A 499 -12.17 28.83 -4.40
N TYR A 500 -11.35 27.92 -3.88
CA TYR A 500 -10.92 27.89 -2.46
C TYR A 500 -9.40 27.70 -2.29
N PRO A 501 -8.57 28.65 -2.78
CA PRO A 501 -7.10 28.52 -2.74
C PRO A 501 -6.52 28.41 -1.32
N ASP A 502 -7.14 29.04 -0.32
CA ASP A 502 -6.71 28.94 1.08
C ASP A 502 -6.93 27.55 1.67
N VAL A 503 -8.06 26.91 1.33
CA VAL A 503 -8.35 25.51 1.73
C VAL A 503 -7.36 24.57 1.06
N VAL A 504 -7.11 24.75 -0.24
CA VAL A 504 -6.11 23.95 -0.97
C VAL A 504 -4.74 24.07 -0.31
N LYS A 505 -4.32 25.28 0.06
CA LYS A 505 -3.04 25.53 0.73
C LYS A 505 -2.96 24.79 2.08
N GLU A 506 -3.99 24.89 2.91
CA GLU A 506 -4.07 24.18 4.20
C GLU A 506 -3.93 22.67 4.02
N LEU A 507 -4.73 22.09 3.12
CA LEU A 507 -4.74 20.64 2.88
C LEU A 507 -3.42 20.15 2.26
N ARG A 508 -2.80 20.95 1.39
CA ARG A 508 -1.47 20.64 0.86
C ARG A 508 -0.41 20.61 1.95
N THR A 509 -0.47 21.49 2.96
CA THR A 509 0.46 21.44 4.09
C THR A 509 0.34 20.10 4.82
N ILE A 510 -0.88 19.60 5.06
CA ILE A 510 -1.08 18.27 5.67
C ILE A 510 -0.45 17.16 4.82
N LEU A 511 -0.65 17.20 3.49
CA LEU A 511 -0.04 16.22 2.58
C LEU A 511 1.49 16.32 2.54
N GLN A 512 2.06 17.53 2.61
CA GLN A 512 3.50 17.75 2.67
C GLN A 512 4.09 17.17 3.95
N ASP A 513 3.43 17.40 5.09
CA ASP A 513 3.84 16.82 6.37
C ASP A 513 3.77 15.28 6.34
N ALA A 514 2.69 14.72 5.79
CA ALA A 514 2.56 13.29 5.57
C ALA A 514 3.68 12.74 4.68
N ARG A 515 4.00 13.40 3.56
CA ARG A 515 5.10 13.01 2.65
C ARG A 515 6.48 13.12 3.31
N SER A 516 6.71 14.13 4.16
CA SER A 516 7.98 14.31 4.87
C SER A 516 8.31 13.14 5.80
N SER A 517 7.29 12.45 6.30
CA SER A 517 7.45 11.27 7.15
C SER A 517 8.01 10.05 6.42
N ILE A 518 7.77 9.93 5.10
CA ILE A 518 8.37 8.90 4.24
C ILE A 518 9.89 9.08 4.26
N MET A 519 10.34 10.32 4.13
CA MET A 519 11.76 10.69 4.07
C MET A 519 12.50 10.54 5.40
N LYS A 520 11.78 10.48 6.54
CA LYS A 520 12.37 10.27 7.87
C LYS A 520 12.63 8.80 8.21
N LYS A 521 11.92 7.84 7.59
CA LYS A 521 12.10 6.38 7.81
C LYS A 521 13.08 5.73 6.84
N THR A 522 13.14 6.24 5.60
CA THR A 522 14.28 5.97 4.71
C THR A 522 15.42 6.85 5.19
N GLY A 523 16.39 6.31 5.92
CA GLY A 523 17.59 7.08 6.28
C GLY A 523 18.13 7.80 5.05
N ALA A 524 18.00 9.14 5.09
CA ALA A 524 18.44 10.14 4.12
C ALA A 524 18.08 9.90 2.65
N VAL A 525 16.88 10.33 2.24
CA VAL A 525 16.68 10.88 0.89
C VAL A 525 16.56 12.38 1.05
N ALA A 526 17.53 13.11 0.48
CA ALA A 526 17.48 14.57 0.40
C ALA A 526 16.13 14.99 -0.22
N THR A 527 15.37 15.80 0.50
CA THR A 527 14.17 16.46 0.00
C THR A 527 14.48 17.15 -1.32
N ARG A 528 13.65 16.90 -2.36
CA ARG A 528 13.45 17.83 -3.47
C ARG A 528 12.95 19.16 -2.91
N ASN A 529 13.87 20.03 -2.53
CA ASN A 529 13.76 21.39 -3.01
C ASN A 529 14.17 21.32 -4.48
N ASP A 530 13.59 22.13 -5.37
CA ASP A 530 14.36 22.56 -6.52
C ASP A 530 15.71 22.97 -5.95
N ALA A 531 16.77 22.23 -6.30
CA ALA A 531 18.09 22.52 -5.77
C ALA A 531 18.27 24.01 -5.99
N PRO A 532 18.43 24.82 -4.91
CA PRO A 532 18.67 26.23 -5.11
C PRO A 532 19.82 26.30 -6.10
N LYS A 533 19.75 27.22 -7.07
CA LYS A 533 20.86 27.50 -7.97
C LYS A 533 22.02 27.95 -7.09
N ILE A 534 22.79 27.00 -6.58
CA ILE A 534 23.96 27.21 -5.73
C ILE A 534 25.12 26.99 -6.69
N PRO A 535 25.79 28.08 -7.11
CA PRO A 535 27.08 27.97 -7.76
C PRO A 535 27.94 27.06 -6.88
N ALA A 536 28.51 26.01 -7.48
CA ALA A 536 29.54 25.26 -6.80
C ALA A 536 30.62 26.28 -6.40
N THR A 537 30.80 26.44 -5.09
CA THR A 537 31.81 27.35 -4.55
C THR A 537 33.11 26.57 -4.64
N PRO A 538 34.17 27.08 -5.30
CA PRO A 538 35.46 26.40 -5.33
C PRO A 538 35.82 26.02 -3.90
N GLY A 539 35.87 24.71 -3.61
CA GLY A 539 36.07 24.24 -2.26
C GLY A 539 37.49 24.57 -1.80
N ASP A 540 37.65 24.98 -0.54
CA ASP A 540 38.97 25.07 0.12
C ASP A 540 39.56 23.67 0.43
N ARG A 541 39.22 22.67 -0.39
CA ARG A 541 39.62 21.26 -0.24
C ARG A 541 40.94 21.00 -0.94
N SER A 542 41.71 20.06 -0.40
CA SER A 542 43.04 19.72 -0.95
C SER A 542 42.98 18.91 -2.26
N VAL A 543 41.85 18.31 -2.62
CA VAL A 543 41.65 17.53 -3.85
C VAL A 543 40.35 17.92 -4.56
N SER A 544 40.47 18.12 -5.88
CA SER A 544 39.37 18.35 -6.82
C SER A 544 39.46 17.38 -8.01
N PHE A 545 38.38 16.64 -8.30
CA PHE A 545 38.15 16.03 -9.61
C PHE A 545 36.93 16.70 -10.26
N ASP A 546 37.19 17.76 -11.02
CA ASP A 546 36.18 18.64 -11.64
C ASP A 546 36.13 18.54 -13.18
N PHE A 547 37.02 17.76 -13.80
CA PHE A 547 37.06 17.53 -15.25
C PHE A 547 37.26 18.79 -16.12
N GLU A 548 37.57 19.94 -15.52
CA GLU A 548 37.68 21.24 -16.18
C GLU A 548 38.84 21.34 -17.19
N SER A 549 39.77 20.37 -17.16
CA SER A 549 40.81 20.23 -18.17
C SER A 549 40.27 19.88 -19.56
N GLY A 550 39.01 19.44 -19.64
CA GLY A 550 38.40 18.92 -20.86
C GLY A 550 38.90 17.53 -21.24
N LYS A 551 39.66 16.88 -20.35
CA LYS A 551 40.20 15.53 -20.57
C LYS A 551 39.88 14.61 -19.39
N LEU A 552 39.93 13.30 -19.64
CA LEU A 552 39.60 12.27 -18.65
C LEU A 552 40.69 12.12 -17.59
N GLU A 553 41.95 12.46 -17.89
CA GLU A 553 43.04 12.32 -16.94
C GLU A 553 42.76 13.09 -15.63
N PRO A 554 43.02 12.48 -14.45
CA PRO A 554 43.76 11.23 -14.25
C PRO A 554 42.87 9.96 -14.16
N TRP A 555 41.65 9.94 -14.67
CA TRP A 555 40.78 8.76 -14.60
C TRP A 555 41.10 7.74 -15.69
N LYS A 556 40.69 6.48 -15.50
CA LYS A 556 40.87 5.39 -16.47
C LYS A 556 39.58 4.61 -16.69
N VAL A 557 39.30 4.27 -17.93
CA VAL A 557 38.35 3.21 -18.28
C VAL A 557 39.01 1.87 -17.99
N VAL A 558 38.35 1.02 -17.22
CA VAL A 558 38.86 -0.31 -16.81
C VAL A 558 38.02 -1.46 -17.37
N GLU A 559 36.80 -1.16 -17.81
CA GLU A 559 35.89 -2.08 -18.48
C GLU A 559 35.09 -1.31 -19.53
N GLY A 560 34.81 -1.95 -20.67
CA GLY A 560 34.03 -1.35 -21.75
C GLY A 560 34.81 -0.38 -22.63
N GLU A 561 34.12 0.17 -23.63
CA GLU A 561 34.63 1.19 -24.53
C GLU A 561 33.62 2.34 -24.59
N PHE A 562 34.11 3.56 -24.37
CA PHE A 562 33.32 4.79 -24.43
C PHE A 562 33.86 5.70 -25.54
N GLY A 563 32.98 6.23 -26.37
CA GLY A 563 33.32 7.12 -27.48
C GLY A 563 33.72 8.51 -27.00
N HIS A 564 32.93 9.11 -26.10
CA HIS A 564 33.17 10.45 -25.56
C HIS A 564 32.82 10.52 -24.06
N LEU A 565 33.82 10.71 -23.21
CA LEU A 565 33.66 10.70 -21.75
C LEU A 565 33.64 12.07 -21.07
N ILE A 566 33.97 13.13 -21.81
CA ILE A 566 34.00 14.49 -21.28
C ILE A 566 33.03 15.36 -22.08
N GLY A 567 31.96 15.75 -21.42
CA GLY A 567 30.96 16.66 -21.95
C GLY A 567 31.46 18.11 -21.90
N SER A 568 30.79 18.99 -22.65
CA SER A 568 31.01 20.43 -22.54
C SER A 568 29.69 21.20 -22.53
N ARG A 569 29.69 22.36 -21.87
CA ARG A 569 28.54 23.28 -21.81
C ARG A 569 28.02 23.70 -23.18
N ASP A 570 28.88 23.75 -24.20
CA ASP A 570 28.55 24.29 -25.52
C ASP A 570 27.88 23.27 -26.45
N SER A 571 27.82 21.99 -26.05
CA SER A 571 27.59 20.88 -26.99
C SER A 571 26.55 19.84 -26.54
N PHE A 572 25.65 20.13 -25.59
CA PHE A 572 24.72 19.09 -25.09
C PHE A 572 23.27 19.58 -24.86
N PHE A 573 22.32 18.97 -25.59
CA PHE A 573 20.84 19.16 -25.65
C PHE A 573 20.30 20.61 -25.67
N GLY A 574 19.72 21.00 -26.82
CA GLY A 574 19.12 22.32 -27.09
C GLY A 574 17.81 22.65 -26.37
N ASN A 575 17.66 22.29 -25.09
CA ASN A 575 16.51 22.67 -24.27
C ASN A 575 16.72 23.94 -23.42
N GLY A 576 17.93 24.52 -23.45
CA GLY A 576 18.24 25.79 -22.79
C GLY A 576 18.16 25.76 -21.26
N GLN A 577 18.14 24.57 -20.63
CA GLN A 577 18.14 24.42 -19.18
C GLN A 577 19.55 24.62 -18.62
N GLU A 578 19.69 25.46 -17.58
CA GLU A 578 20.96 25.66 -16.89
C GLU A 578 21.19 24.51 -15.90
N TYR A 579 22.14 23.65 -16.21
CA TYR A 579 22.57 22.57 -15.34
C TYR A 579 23.25 23.14 -14.09
N ASN A 580 22.93 22.57 -12.93
CA ASN A 580 23.70 22.74 -11.70
C ASN A 580 25.09 22.04 -11.84
N LYS A 581 25.96 22.49 -12.74
CA LYS A 581 27.33 21.97 -13.03
C LYS A 581 28.38 22.99 -12.59
N GLN A 582 29.60 22.54 -12.26
CA GLN A 582 30.73 23.43 -12.05
C GLN A 582 31.47 23.63 -13.39
N GLY A 583 31.84 24.87 -13.73
CA GLY A 583 32.70 25.12 -14.88
C GLY A 583 32.14 24.74 -16.27
N LYS A 584 33.02 24.32 -17.17
CA LYS A 584 32.75 24.06 -18.60
C LYS A 584 32.58 22.58 -18.91
N HIS A 585 33.24 21.69 -18.18
CA HIS A 585 33.38 20.28 -18.51
C HIS A 585 32.89 19.38 -17.39
N TYR A 586 32.53 18.14 -17.73
CA TYR A 586 32.05 17.15 -16.77
C TYR A 586 32.21 15.75 -17.34
N LEU A 587 32.20 14.74 -16.48
CA LEU A 587 32.20 13.35 -16.92
C LEU A 587 30.78 12.91 -17.30
N THR A 588 30.64 12.33 -18.48
CA THR A 588 29.39 11.77 -18.97
C THR A 588 29.66 10.53 -19.79
N THR A 589 28.90 9.48 -19.53
CA THR A 589 28.85 8.29 -20.40
C THR A 589 27.77 8.39 -21.46
N LEU A 590 26.97 9.47 -21.41
CA LEU A 590 25.98 9.83 -22.42
C LEU A 590 26.67 10.61 -23.57
N GLU A 591 26.62 10.07 -24.78
CA GLU A 591 27.20 10.71 -25.97
C GLU A 591 26.28 11.80 -26.54
N GLY A 592 26.81 12.98 -26.87
CA GLY A 592 25.97 14.09 -27.36
C GLY A 592 26.62 15.05 -28.35
N SER A 593 27.64 14.63 -29.10
CA SER A 593 28.08 15.43 -30.24
C SER A 593 27.16 15.17 -31.45
N ALA A 594 26.94 16.18 -32.28
CA ALA A 594 26.18 16.05 -33.53
C ALA A 594 26.96 15.28 -34.63
N ASP A 595 28.28 15.10 -34.42
CA ASP A 595 29.23 14.52 -35.37
C ASP A 595 29.67 13.09 -35.02
N ALA A 596 29.29 12.58 -33.84
CA ALA A 596 29.39 11.14 -33.56
C ALA A 596 28.46 10.43 -34.54
N GLU A 597 28.97 9.44 -35.30
CA GLU A 597 28.10 8.52 -36.03
C GLU A 597 27.01 8.06 -35.05
N ARG A 598 25.74 8.42 -35.28
CA ARG A 598 24.62 8.11 -34.35
C ARG A 598 24.74 6.66 -33.87
N GLY A 599 25.30 6.46 -32.68
CA GLY A 599 25.68 5.14 -32.22
C GLY A 599 26.60 5.24 -30.99
N MET A 600 26.20 4.78 -29.81
CA MET A 600 25.08 3.91 -29.50
C MET A 600 24.80 4.01 -28.00
N ASP A 601 23.52 4.01 -27.62
CA ASP A 601 23.03 3.76 -26.26
C ASP A 601 23.53 2.42 -25.67
N SER A 602 24.34 1.65 -26.40
CA SER A 602 24.95 0.38 -25.98
C SER A 602 26.34 0.52 -25.33
N GLN A 603 26.89 1.73 -25.24
CA GLN A 603 28.18 1.97 -24.57
C GLN A 603 28.01 1.77 -23.07
N THR A 604 28.65 0.72 -22.58
CA THR A 604 28.67 0.33 -21.17
C THR A 604 30.10 0.12 -20.73
N GLY A 605 30.38 0.35 -19.46
CA GLY A 605 31.72 0.21 -18.93
C GLY A 605 31.87 0.78 -17.52
N VAL A 606 33.12 0.75 -17.07
CA VAL A 606 33.51 1.19 -15.73
C VAL A 606 34.71 2.12 -15.84
N ILE A 607 34.61 3.27 -15.17
CA ILE A 607 35.64 4.31 -15.11
C ILE A 607 36.06 4.48 -13.66
N VAL A 608 37.35 4.60 -13.40
CA VAL A 608 37.88 4.73 -12.04
C VAL A 608 38.85 5.89 -11.90
N SER A 609 38.84 6.51 -10.73
CA SER A 609 39.86 7.47 -10.32
C SER A 609 41.18 6.78 -9.99
N PRO A 610 42.29 7.52 -9.85
CA PRO A 610 43.45 7.05 -9.11
C PRO A 610 43.06 6.70 -7.66
N LEU A 611 43.90 5.90 -7.01
CA LEU A 611 43.78 5.67 -5.58
C LEU A 611 44.06 6.97 -4.81
N PHE A 612 43.40 7.16 -3.68
CA PHE A 612 43.67 8.24 -2.74
C PHE A 612 43.55 7.75 -1.31
N VAL A 613 44.12 8.51 -0.38
CA VAL A 613 44.03 8.25 1.07
C VAL A 613 43.31 9.42 1.74
N PRO A 614 42.08 9.24 2.23
CA PRO A 614 41.32 10.30 2.89
C PRO A 614 42.00 10.82 4.16
N GLU A 615 41.92 12.13 4.36
CA GLU A 615 42.31 12.79 5.62
C GLU A 615 41.11 12.97 6.58
N GLY A 616 39.89 12.66 6.12
CA GLY A 616 38.65 12.67 6.89
C GLY A 616 37.61 13.61 6.28
N GLY A 617 36.59 13.95 7.06
CA GLY A 617 35.54 14.87 6.61
C GLY A 617 34.59 14.24 5.58
N THR A 618 34.05 15.09 4.71
CA THR A 618 33.02 14.73 3.73
C THR A 618 33.55 15.01 2.33
N MET A 619 33.34 14.07 1.40
CA MET A 619 33.47 14.31 -0.02
C MET A 619 32.14 14.84 -0.56
N THR A 620 32.17 15.98 -1.23
CA THR A 620 31.00 16.55 -1.93
C THR A 620 31.20 16.42 -3.42
N PHE A 621 30.16 16.10 -4.17
CA PHE A 621 30.23 15.99 -5.63
C PHE A 621 28.84 16.13 -6.25
N ARG A 622 28.77 16.05 -7.57
CA ARG A 622 27.53 16.15 -8.33
C ARG A 622 27.31 14.88 -9.14
N VAL A 623 26.06 14.41 -9.17
CA VAL A 623 25.64 13.24 -9.95
C VAL A 623 24.32 13.51 -10.64
N GLY A 624 24.19 13.12 -11.90
CA GLY A 624 22.96 13.20 -12.69
C GLY A 624 22.81 11.96 -13.56
N GLY A 625 21.79 11.94 -14.42
CA GLY A 625 21.54 10.81 -15.31
C GLY A 625 20.63 9.75 -14.72
N GLY A 626 20.79 8.49 -15.14
CA GLY A 626 19.90 7.37 -14.75
C GLY A 626 19.80 7.12 -13.25
N SER A 627 18.66 6.56 -12.84
CA SER A 627 18.36 6.22 -11.42
C SER A 627 18.26 4.70 -11.16
N GLY A 628 18.49 3.88 -12.19
CA GLY A 628 18.40 2.43 -12.14
C GLY A 628 19.63 1.77 -11.51
N ASP A 629 19.56 0.45 -11.29
CA ASP A 629 20.67 -0.32 -10.72
C ASP A 629 21.88 -0.43 -11.66
N SER A 630 21.69 -0.10 -12.95
CA SER A 630 22.72 -0.19 -13.99
C SER A 630 23.61 1.05 -14.10
N THR A 631 23.29 2.18 -13.46
CA THR A 631 24.08 3.43 -13.60
C THR A 631 24.29 4.15 -12.28
N TYR A 632 25.55 4.26 -11.83
CA TYR A 632 25.89 4.81 -10.51
C TYR A 632 27.35 5.23 -10.36
N ALA A 633 27.64 6.04 -9.35
CA ALA A 633 28.99 6.27 -8.85
C ALA A 633 29.14 5.63 -7.46
N ALA A 634 30.32 5.09 -7.15
CA ALA A 634 30.61 4.41 -5.89
C ALA A 634 31.98 4.78 -5.33
N LEU A 635 32.06 4.91 -4.01
CA LEU A 635 33.30 4.91 -3.24
C LEU A 635 33.69 3.47 -2.94
N CYS A 636 34.92 3.11 -3.29
CA CYS A 636 35.43 1.75 -3.18
C CYS A 636 36.70 1.69 -2.33
N THR A 637 36.87 0.61 -1.58
CA THR A 637 38.16 0.24 -0.98
C THR A 637 39.10 -0.31 -2.07
N ALA A 638 40.42 -0.31 -1.82
CA ALA A 638 41.42 -0.71 -2.82
C ALA A 638 41.28 -2.16 -3.37
N ASP A 639 40.57 -3.04 -2.67
CA ASP A 639 40.24 -4.41 -3.08
C ASP A 639 38.98 -4.50 -3.97
N GLY A 640 38.35 -3.36 -4.29
CA GLY A 640 37.19 -3.28 -5.19
C GLY A 640 35.83 -3.36 -4.50
N LYS A 641 35.77 -3.49 -3.16
CA LYS A 641 34.49 -3.46 -2.44
C LYS A 641 33.88 -2.06 -2.42
N GLU A 642 32.65 -1.95 -2.90
CA GLU A 642 31.85 -0.73 -2.80
C GLU A 642 31.35 -0.53 -1.37
N VAL A 643 31.60 0.66 -0.82
CA VAL A 643 31.24 0.99 0.56
C VAL A 643 30.21 2.11 0.65
N GLN A 644 30.12 2.97 -0.36
CA GLN A 644 29.07 3.96 -0.54
C GLN A 644 28.81 4.09 -2.04
N PHE A 645 27.56 4.34 -2.45
CA PHE A 645 27.24 4.61 -3.85
C PHE A 645 26.08 5.61 -3.96
N VAL A 646 25.97 6.25 -5.11
CA VAL A 646 24.89 7.20 -5.42
C VAL A 646 24.49 7.07 -6.88
N ARG A 647 23.24 7.41 -7.17
CA ARG A 647 22.63 7.35 -8.51
C ARG A 647 22.12 8.71 -8.92
N GLY A 648 21.91 8.89 -10.21
CA GLY A 648 21.15 10.01 -10.74
C GLY A 648 19.66 9.87 -10.42
N VAL A 649 18.86 10.84 -10.89
CA VAL A 649 17.40 10.92 -10.63
C VAL A 649 16.59 10.80 -11.91
N ASN A 650 17.15 10.12 -12.92
CA ASN A 650 16.61 10.02 -14.28
C ASN A 650 16.43 11.38 -14.96
N ASP A 651 17.30 12.33 -14.64
CA ASP A 651 17.27 13.72 -15.09
C ASP A 651 18.66 14.13 -15.58
N GLN A 652 18.69 15.07 -16.51
CA GLN A 652 19.88 15.75 -17.00
C GLN A 652 20.52 16.65 -15.93
N ALA A 653 19.72 17.17 -14.99
CA ALA A 653 20.21 17.97 -13.88
C ALA A 653 21.07 17.13 -12.91
N MET A 654 22.27 17.60 -12.61
CA MET A 654 23.08 17.01 -11.54
C MET A 654 22.64 17.53 -10.18
N GLN A 655 22.50 16.62 -9.23
CA GLN A 655 22.23 16.90 -7.83
C GLN A 655 23.51 16.77 -7.01
N ASN A 656 23.58 17.50 -5.89
CA ASN A 656 24.67 17.34 -4.94
C ASN A 656 24.57 15.96 -4.26
N ALA A 657 25.72 15.34 -4.06
CA ALA A 657 25.90 14.10 -3.33
C ALA A 657 27.06 14.25 -2.35
N GLU A 658 26.98 13.51 -1.24
CA GLU A 658 27.98 13.54 -0.18
C GLU A 658 28.32 12.12 0.29
N TRP A 659 29.61 11.86 0.52
CA TRP A 659 30.09 10.64 1.15
C TRP A 659 30.92 10.96 2.39
N ASP A 660 30.65 10.29 3.51
CA ASP A 660 31.45 10.42 4.73
C ASP A 660 32.76 9.65 4.56
N LEU A 661 33.89 10.37 4.65
CA LEU A 661 35.22 9.78 4.53
C LEU A 661 35.85 9.44 5.88
N LYS A 662 35.26 9.88 7.01
CA LYS A 662 35.81 9.63 8.36
C LYS A 662 36.10 8.15 8.65
N PRO A 663 35.25 7.17 8.26
CA PRO A 663 35.54 5.75 8.52
C PRO A 663 36.75 5.22 7.75
N TYR A 664 37.19 5.93 6.71
CA TYR A 664 38.18 5.46 5.73
C TYR A 664 39.51 6.22 5.82
N VAL A 665 39.71 7.04 6.85
CA VAL A 665 40.96 7.76 7.08
C VAL A 665 42.14 6.79 7.13
N GLY A 666 43.17 7.09 6.34
CA GLY A 666 44.37 6.25 6.25
C GLY A 666 44.23 4.99 5.37
N GLN A 667 43.05 4.71 4.81
CA GLN A 667 42.82 3.60 3.89
C GLN A 667 42.99 4.04 2.43
N LYS A 668 43.46 3.14 1.56
CA LYS A 668 43.48 3.39 0.11
C LYS A 668 42.08 3.19 -0.46
N MET A 669 41.54 4.23 -1.08
CA MET A 669 40.20 4.29 -1.66
C MET A 669 40.27 4.72 -3.12
N PHE A 670 39.22 4.46 -3.90
CA PHE A 670 39.03 5.03 -5.24
C PHE A 670 37.54 5.28 -5.52
N ILE A 671 37.25 6.11 -6.51
CA ILE A 671 35.89 6.33 -7.01
C ILE A 671 35.70 5.49 -8.27
N LYS A 672 34.56 4.80 -8.36
CA LYS A 672 34.12 4.01 -9.50
C LYS A 672 32.86 4.63 -10.09
N VAL A 673 32.82 4.81 -11.41
CA VAL A 673 31.63 5.22 -12.17
C VAL A 673 31.25 4.06 -13.06
N VAL A 674 30.03 3.57 -12.91
CA VAL A 674 29.50 2.41 -13.63
C VAL A 674 28.37 2.87 -14.53
N ASP A 675 28.45 2.47 -15.79
CA ASP A 675 27.34 2.57 -16.73
C ASP A 675 27.13 1.23 -17.44
N ALA A 676 26.03 0.56 -17.12
CA ALA A 676 25.56 -0.67 -17.75
C ALA A 676 24.19 -0.47 -18.43
N SER A 677 23.77 0.78 -18.66
CA SER A 677 22.52 1.08 -19.34
C SER A 677 22.67 0.84 -20.83
N THR A 678 21.73 0.10 -21.43
CA THR A 678 21.62 -0.03 -22.90
C THR A 678 20.39 0.69 -23.48
N ILE A 679 19.72 1.52 -22.68
CA ILE A 679 18.48 2.24 -23.04
C ILE A 679 18.78 3.70 -23.35
N GLY A 680 18.09 4.28 -24.34
CA GLY A 680 18.44 5.62 -24.87
C GLY A 680 18.24 6.83 -23.98
N TRP A 681 17.74 6.63 -22.75
CA TRP A 681 17.81 7.63 -21.69
C TRP A 681 18.10 6.89 -20.37
N GLY A 682 19.16 7.26 -19.65
CA GLY A 682 19.54 6.58 -18.41
C GLY A 682 21.02 6.43 -18.10
N HIS A 683 21.92 7.06 -18.84
CA HIS A 683 23.38 7.04 -18.61
C HIS A 683 23.81 7.94 -17.45
N VAL A 684 24.96 7.67 -16.83
CA VAL A 684 25.45 8.41 -15.65
C VAL A 684 26.24 9.67 -16.03
N THR A 685 26.08 10.72 -15.24
CA THR A 685 26.92 11.93 -15.34
C THR A 685 27.40 12.31 -13.95
N VAL A 686 28.66 12.71 -13.82
CA VAL A 686 29.24 13.17 -12.55
C VAL A 686 30.15 14.36 -12.75
N ASP A 687 30.31 15.13 -11.69
CA ASP A 687 31.12 16.34 -11.71
C ASP A 687 31.60 16.71 -10.29
N ASP A 688 32.67 17.49 -10.22
CA ASP A 688 33.09 18.27 -9.05
C ASP A 688 33.30 17.48 -7.74
N PHE A 689 34.07 16.39 -7.75
CA PHE A 689 34.44 15.71 -6.50
C PHE A 689 35.46 16.52 -5.69
N GLN A 690 35.02 17.12 -4.58
CA GLN A 690 35.82 17.93 -3.67
C GLN A 690 36.00 17.22 -2.32
N PHE A 691 37.24 17.01 -1.88
CA PHE A 691 37.53 16.30 -0.62
C PHE A 691 38.97 16.51 -0.16
N ASP A 692 39.26 16.14 1.09
CA ASP A 692 40.62 16.19 1.64
C ASP A 692 41.28 14.80 1.63
N ALA A 693 42.36 14.69 0.85
CA ALA A 693 43.07 13.44 0.68
C ALA A 693 44.46 13.62 0.08
N LYS A 694 45.29 12.58 0.24
CA LYS A 694 46.49 12.40 -0.58
C LYS A 694 46.17 11.54 -1.80
N VAL A 695 46.14 12.14 -2.99
CA VAL A 695 46.00 11.40 -4.26
C VAL A 695 47.30 10.65 -4.57
N LEU A 696 47.16 9.40 -4.99
CA LEU A 696 48.26 8.51 -5.38
C LEU A 696 48.33 8.41 -6.91
N THR A 697 49.46 7.92 -7.41
CA THR A 697 49.68 7.66 -8.85
C THR A 697 49.20 6.27 -9.29
N ASP A 698 48.87 5.40 -8.33
CA ASP A 698 48.47 4.02 -8.55
C ASP A 698 46.95 3.91 -8.77
N TYR A 699 46.50 2.85 -9.43
CA TYR A 699 45.08 2.56 -9.69
C TYR A 699 44.69 1.23 -9.04
N PRO A 700 43.39 1.01 -8.77
CA PRO A 700 42.93 -0.28 -8.25
C PRO A 700 43.21 -1.40 -9.27
N ASP A 701 43.65 -2.56 -8.76
CA ASP A 701 44.03 -3.72 -9.58
C ASP A 701 42.77 -4.55 -9.93
N LEU A 702 41.85 -3.95 -10.70
CA LEU A 702 40.49 -4.48 -10.95
C LEU A 702 40.43 -5.59 -12.01
N LEU A 703 41.53 -5.90 -12.69
CA LEU A 703 41.59 -6.85 -13.80
C LEU A 703 42.06 -8.27 -13.40
N LYS A 704 42.04 -8.62 -12.12
CA LYS A 704 42.46 -9.94 -11.61
C LYS A 704 41.33 -10.77 -11.00
N THR A 705 40.19 -10.82 -11.65
CA THR A 705 39.23 -11.92 -11.46
C THR A 705 38.46 -12.10 -12.77
N LYS A 706 38.85 -13.15 -13.51
CA LYS A 706 38.08 -13.72 -14.62
C LYS A 706 36.89 -14.50 -14.08
#